data_AF-A0A5M9LK49-F1
#
_entry.id   AF-A0A5M9LK49-F1
#
_cell.length_a   1.000
_cell.length_b   1.000
_cell.length_c   1.000
_cell.angle_alpha   90.00
_cell.angle_beta   90.00
_cell.angle_gamma   90.00
#
_symmetry.space_group_name_H-M   'P 1'
#
loop_
_entity.id
_entity.type
_entity.pdbx_description
1 polymer ?
#
loop_
_entity_poly.entity_id
_entity_poly.type
_entity_poly.pdbx_seq_one_letter_code
_entity_poly.pdbx_strand_id
1 'polypeptide(L)'
;MAQFRGMVHGLASESRRLLTEELMFSSKAAPVPAVPWESIRDNPTDERPGWNFLKDHRTNMPVNGERWLFERVGESASIRSRFMKPGTQSGVDRQAIERYMDRVVEFREKLAVLMHITGGQPARGPELLSVRHSNTVQGGHRNIFIEDGMVVFVTRYHKGYKVSGDVKIIHRYLPREVGELVVWYMWLVLPFQQRLEALVWEKEAVSSHMWPADPSGRKWTTDRLREALKRESRIAMGQEWTFAGYREMAIGISRRFLRGSTAFQADEGEENKEWAEEQAGDSIADEQAGHTSHVAGLVYARGIMEQSGAVADRRQQFRASSTDWHRFLGFQAGLDDQRRSSKRKRAPFESEADEARVDRWQRLRKMDARAQLKRMMGEEAKFRGVQEAAIKAITAGESPVVAVMPTGAGKSLLFMLPAWAEQGGTTVVVVPLIALRGDMAQRCKKLGISCVEWQSRRPPDAAAVVLVTPESAVGEEFATFLNRLRATRQLDRIIIDECHIVLNRQYTFRKQMQQLGKLVAVETQMVMLTATLPPSEEDELFRRMHFERGQVRMFRAPTARSNIAYRVVRVEKERKRQEVEATVLAMVQQKVRKYKSGKIVVYGNSVPKVKGLAEKLKCHAYHHHAVGKASMLEEFMGGKQRVIVATSALGMGVDVPDIRCIVHMDWPFSVLDYAQESGRAGRDGERSEAIMMVQDGEQRAADDKQGEAEQRRGGDM
;
A
#
# COMPACT_ATOMS: atom_id res chain seq x y z
N MET A 1 -22.63 41.81 5.96
CA MET A 1 -22.49 40.71 4.97
C MET A 1 -21.95 41.17 3.62
N ALA A 2 -22.51 42.19 2.97
CA ALA A 2 -21.97 42.71 1.70
C ALA A 2 -20.49 43.13 1.79
N GLN A 3 -20.11 43.85 2.85
CA GLN A 3 -18.72 44.25 3.12
C GLN A 3 -17.77 43.05 3.29
N PHE A 4 -18.20 42.00 4.01
CA PHE A 4 -17.41 40.78 4.17
C PHE A 4 -17.17 40.07 2.83
N ARG A 5 -18.22 39.90 2.01
CA ARG A 5 -18.08 39.34 0.66
C ARG A 5 -17.17 40.21 -0.21
N GLY A 6 -17.35 41.54 -0.14
CA GLY A 6 -16.50 42.51 -0.82
C GLY A 6 -15.02 42.38 -0.46
N MET A 7 -14.70 42.18 0.82
CA MET A 7 -13.32 41.90 1.26
C MET A 7 -12.78 40.64 0.59
N VAL A 8 -13.53 39.52 0.62
CA VAL A 8 -13.05 38.24 0.09
C VAL A 8 -12.82 38.31 -1.42
N HIS A 9 -13.76 38.89 -2.17
CA HIS A 9 -13.63 39.09 -3.62
C HIS A 9 -12.51 40.09 -3.96
N GLY A 10 -12.37 41.17 -3.18
CA GLY A 10 -11.27 42.13 -3.34
C GLY A 10 -9.91 41.48 -3.13
N LEU A 11 -9.76 40.68 -2.07
CA LEU A 11 -8.54 39.94 -1.80
C LEU A 11 -8.23 38.91 -2.90
N ALA A 12 -9.24 38.21 -3.41
CA ALA A 12 -9.09 37.26 -4.51
C ALA A 12 -8.65 37.96 -5.81
N SER A 13 -9.27 39.10 -6.14
CA SER A 13 -8.92 39.92 -7.30
C SER A 13 -7.50 40.47 -7.20
N GLU A 14 -7.10 41.00 -6.05
CA GLU A 14 -5.75 41.55 -5.86
C GLU A 14 -4.69 40.43 -5.88
N SER A 15 -5.00 39.27 -5.28
CA SER A 15 -4.12 38.10 -5.34
C SER A 15 -3.95 37.59 -6.77
N ARG A 16 -5.03 37.60 -7.56
CA ARG A 16 -4.97 37.30 -9.00
C ARG A 16 -4.09 38.30 -9.72
N ARG A 17 -4.32 39.61 -9.55
CA ARG A 17 -3.52 40.68 -10.17
C ARG A 17 -2.03 40.53 -9.86
N LEU A 18 -1.68 40.37 -8.59
CA LEU A 18 -0.31 40.16 -8.14
C LEU A 18 0.32 38.92 -8.79
N LEU A 19 -0.39 37.80 -8.82
CA LEU A 19 0.09 36.56 -9.42
C LEU A 19 0.27 36.70 -10.94
N THR A 20 -0.73 37.22 -11.65
CA THR A 20 -0.74 37.24 -13.12
C THR A 20 0.15 38.35 -13.68
N GLU A 21 0.08 39.56 -13.14
CA GLU A 21 0.79 40.73 -13.70
C GLU A 21 2.22 40.83 -13.15
N GLU A 22 2.41 40.62 -11.84
CA GLU A 22 3.69 40.88 -11.20
C GLU A 22 4.59 39.65 -11.12
N LEU A 23 4.02 38.47 -10.90
CA LEU A 23 4.78 37.22 -10.78
C LEU A 23 4.91 36.47 -12.11
N MET A 24 3.85 36.45 -12.93
CA MET A 24 3.82 35.76 -14.22
C MET A 24 4.06 36.66 -15.43
N PHE A 25 4.15 37.98 -15.22
CA PHE A 25 4.41 38.97 -16.27
C PHE A 25 3.43 38.90 -17.43
N SER A 26 2.18 38.52 -17.14
CA SER A 26 1.14 38.40 -18.16
C SER A 26 0.71 39.77 -18.69
N SER A 27 0.29 39.78 -19.94
CA SER A 27 -0.26 40.95 -20.61
C SER A 27 -1.38 40.51 -21.54
N LYS A 28 -2.16 41.45 -22.08
CA LYS A 28 -3.21 41.14 -23.06
C LYS A 28 -2.66 40.38 -24.29
N ALA A 29 -1.42 40.65 -24.68
CA ALA A 29 -0.77 40.00 -25.82
C ALA A 29 -0.17 38.62 -25.48
N ALA A 30 0.05 38.33 -24.19
CA ALA A 30 0.67 37.09 -23.72
C ALA A 30 -0.02 36.64 -22.43
N PRO A 31 -1.25 36.11 -22.52
CA PRO A 31 -2.06 35.71 -21.37
C PRO A 31 -1.45 34.50 -20.64
N VAL A 32 -1.97 34.25 -19.44
CA VAL A 32 -1.61 33.08 -18.63
C VAL A 32 -2.30 31.84 -19.23
N PRO A 33 -1.62 30.69 -19.35
CA PRO A 33 -2.22 29.45 -19.81
C PRO A 33 -3.44 29.04 -18.96
N ALA A 34 -4.52 28.64 -19.63
CA ALA A 34 -5.70 28.12 -18.96
C ALA A 34 -5.39 26.79 -18.26
N VAL A 35 -5.96 26.57 -17.08
CA VAL A 35 -5.86 25.28 -16.40
C VAL A 35 -6.87 24.32 -17.06
N PRO A 36 -6.46 23.10 -17.45
CA PRO A 36 -7.32 22.16 -18.17
C PRO A 36 -8.25 21.41 -17.20
N TRP A 37 -9.16 22.15 -16.57
CA TRP A 37 -9.92 21.67 -15.41
C TRP A 37 -10.85 20.46 -15.64
N GLU A 38 -11.23 20.17 -16.88
CA GLU A 38 -12.04 19.00 -17.22
C GLU A 38 -11.19 17.72 -17.34
N SER A 39 -9.92 17.88 -17.71
CA SER A 39 -8.97 16.79 -17.94
C SER A 39 -7.85 16.73 -16.92
N ILE A 40 -7.81 17.65 -15.96
CA ILE A 40 -6.87 17.58 -14.84
C ILE A 40 -7.24 16.37 -13.98
N ARG A 41 -6.23 15.56 -13.70
CA ARG A 41 -6.34 14.31 -12.95
C ARG A 41 -5.35 14.34 -11.79
N ASP A 42 -5.70 13.65 -10.72
CA ASP A 42 -4.79 13.39 -9.60
C ASP A 42 -4.84 11.90 -9.26
N ASN A 43 -3.75 11.38 -8.72
CA ASN A 43 -3.73 10.07 -8.07
C ASN A 43 -3.34 10.29 -6.59
N PRO A 44 -4.32 10.42 -5.68
CA PRO A 44 -4.05 10.69 -4.27
C PRO A 44 -3.29 9.54 -3.58
N THR A 45 -3.27 8.35 -4.18
CA THR A 45 -2.61 7.15 -3.65
C THR A 45 -1.16 7.00 -4.12
N ASP A 46 -0.70 7.85 -5.03
CA ASP A 46 0.71 7.84 -5.43
C ASP A 46 1.57 8.50 -4.34
N GLU A 47 2.51 7.72 -3.81
CA GLU A 47 3.40 8.08 -2.70
C GLU A 47 4.83 8.40 -3.17
N ARG A 48 5.10 8.41 -4.49
CA ARG A 48 6.45 8.65 -5.00
C ARG A 48 6.97 10.00 -4.50
N PRO A 49 8.25 10.08 -4.05
CA PRO A 49 8.82 11.36 -3.62
C PRO A 49 8.72 12.42 -4.72
N GLY A 50 8.31 13.63 -4.33
CA GLY A 50 8.09 14.75 -5.25
C GLY A 50 6.76 14.71 -6.02
N TRP A 51 5.95 13.66 -5.87
CA TRP A 51 4.67 13.55 -6.58
C TRP A 51 3.62 14.58 -6.11
N ASN A 52 2.89 15.11 -7.10
CA ASN A 52 1.65 15.87 -6.98
C ASN A 52 0.85 15.76 -8.30
N PHE A 53 -0.35 16.33 -8.36
CA PHE A 53 -1.23 16.24 -9.55
C PHE A 53 -0.62 16.81 -10.84
N LEU A 54 0.34 17.74 -10.76
CA LEU A 54 1.04 18.30 -11.93
C LEU A 54 2.03 17.31 -12.55
N LYS A 55 2.35 16.21 -11.86
CA LYS A 55 3.20 15.11 -12.34
C LYS A 55 2.38 13.96 -12.93
N ASP A 56 1.05 14.05 -12.94
CA ASP A 56 0.21 13.02 -13.53
C ASP A 56 0.21 13.09 -15.06
N HIS A 57 0.83 12.08 -15.67
CA HIS A 57 0.91 11.88 -17.12
C HIS A 57 -0.45 11.84 -17.84
N ARG A 58 -1.56 11.59 -17.13
CA ARG A 58 -2.92 11.63 -17.70
C ARG A 58 -3.38 13.06 -17.98
N THR A 59 -2.81 14.04 -17.30
CA THR A 59 -3.10 15.46 -17.51
C THR A 59 -2.15 16.03 -18.56
N ASN A 60 -2.68 16.46 -19.69
CA ASN A 60 -1.90 17.23 -20.66
C ASN A 60 -1.96 18.73 -20.32
N MET A 61 -0.92 19.25 -19.67
CA MET A 61 -0.82 20.67 -19.36
C MET A 61 -0.45 21.46 -20.63
N PRO A 62 -1.09 22.63 -20.90
CA PRO A 62 -0.86 23.39 -22.14
C PRO A 62 0.59 23.86 -22.36
N VAL A 63 1.36 24.01 -21.29
CA VAL A 63 2.76 24.42 -21.32
C VAL A 63 3.58 23.65 -20.29
N ASN A 64 4.89 23.60 -20.49
CA ASN A 64 5.81 23.04 -19.50
C ASN A 64 6.04 24.06 -18.37
N GLY A 65 5.41 23.83 -17.21
CA GLY A 65 5.48 24.76 -16.08
C GLY A 65 6.88 24.97 -15.50
N GLU A 66 7.79 24.01 -15.66
CA GLU A 66 9.18 24.15 -15.20
C GLU A 66 10.02 25.09 -16.09
N ARG A 67 9.57 25.36 -17.32
CA ARG A 67 10.29 26.17 -18.30
C ARG A 67 9.58 27.48 -18.67
N TRP A 68 8.25 27.50 -18.59
CA TRP A 68 7.42 28.57 -19.15
C TRP A 68 7.81 29.99 -18.68
N LEU A 69 8.03 30.21 -17.38
CA LEU A 69 8.48 31.52 -16.90
C LEU A 69 9.93 31.86 -17.30
N PHE A 70 10.81 30.86 -17.34
CA PHE A 70 12.19 31.07 -17.81
C PHE A 70 12.24 31.46 -19.28
N GLU A 71 11.45 30.79 -20.13
CA GLU A 71 11.33 31.09 -21.55
C GLU A 71 10.80 32.52 -21.74
N ARG A 72 9.77 32.94 -21.00
CA ARG A 72 9.28 34.33 -21.04
C ARG A 72 10.33 35.37 -20.62
N VAL A 73 11.10 35.09 -19.57
CA VAL A 73 12.21 35.97 -19.15
C VAL A 73 13.30 36.01 -20.23
N GLY A 74 13.55 34.90 -20.92
CA GLY A 74 14.53 34.81 -22.01
C GLY A 74 14.10 35.53 -23.29
N GLU A 75 12.84 35.44 -23.66
CA GLU A 75 12.28 35.99 -24.92
C GLU A 75 11.99 37.48 -24.84
N SER A 76 11.56 37.98 -23.68
CA SER A 76 11.18 39.39 -23.50
C SER A 76 12.32 40.21 -22.90
N ALA A 77 12.90 41.12 -23.70
CA ALA A 77 13.96 42.02 -23.22
C ALA A 77 13.51 42.89 -22.04
N SER A 78 12.23 43.30 -21.98
CA SER A 78 11.68 44.11 -20.91
C SER A 78 11.46 43.34 -19.60
N ILE A 79 11.18 42.04 -19.68
CA ILE A 79 11.10 41.17 -18.50
C ILE A 79 12.52 40.82 -18.05
N ARG A 80 13.41 40.47 -18.99
CA ARG A 80 14.80 40.11 -18.74
C ARG A 80 15.56 41.19 -17.98
N SER A 81 15.39 42.46 -18.36
CA SER A 81 16.03 43.58 -17.67
C SER A 81 15.60 43.73 -16.21
N ARG A 82 14.49 43.10 -15.78
CA ARG A 82 14.08 43.05 -14.37
C ARG A 82 14.91 42.09 -13.53
N PHE A 83 15.70 41.21 -14.13
CA PHE A 83 16.49 40.19 -13.44
C PHE A 83 17.98 40.28 -13.72
N MET A 84 18.39 41.13 -14.66
CA MET A 84 19.77 41.21 -15.15
C MET A 84 20.37 42.58 -14.84
N LYS A 85 21.62 42.60 -14.37
CA LYS A 85 22.40 43.82 -14.15
C LYS A 85 23.71 43.71 -14.94
N PRO A 86 23.92 44.56 -15.97
CA PRO A 86 25.17 44.57 -16.71
C PRO A 86 26.37 44.83 -15.78
N GLY A 87 27.46 44.10 -15.95
CA GLY A 87 28.71 44.27 -15.20
C GLY A 87 28.85 43.44 -13.91
N THR A 88 27.89 42.57 -13.57
CA THR A 88 28.08 41.55 -12.52
C THR A 88 28.68 40.26 -13.10
N GLN A 89 29.43 39.49 -12.29
CA GLN A 89 30.07 38.24 -12.74
C GLN A 89 29.08 37.21 -13.33
N SER A 90 27.84 37.18 -12.81
CA SER A 90 26.78 36.28 -13.30
C SER A 90 25.81 36.94 -14.29
N GLY A 91 25.90 38.26 -14.48
CA GLY A 91 24.89 39.06 -15.19
C GLY A 91 23.56 39.24 -14.46
N VAL A 92 23.38 38.58 -13.30
CA VAL A 92 22.12 38.56 -12.54
C VAL A 92 22.06 39.73 -11.54
N ASP A 93 20.89 40.35 -11.40
CA ASP A 93 20.58 41.35 -10.38
C ASP A 93 19.98 40.68 -9.13
N ARG A 94 20.83 40.43 -8.12
CA ARG A 94 20.40 39.86 -6.85
C ARG A 94 19.32 40.69 -6.15
N GLN A 95 19.43 42.02 -6.14
CA GLN A 95 18.43 42.88 -5.48
C GLN A 95 17.09 42.82 -6.20
N ALA A 96 17.10 42.67 -7.52
CA ALA A 96 15.85 42.52 -8.28
C ALA A 96 15.19 41.16 -8.05
N ILE A 97 15.97 40.10 -7.90
CA ILE A 97 15.45 38.79 -7.48
C ILE A 97 14.89 38.85 -6.06
N GLU A 98 15.56 39.52 -5.13
CA GLU A 98 15.05 39.74 -3.76
C GLU A 98 13.69 40.47 -3.79
N ARG A 99 13.54 41.53 -4.59
CA ARG A 99 12.25 42.22 -4.79
C ARG A 99 11.18 41.31 -5.40
N TYR A 100 11.53 40.45 -6.36
CA TYR A 100 10.60 39.46 -6.91
C TYR A 100 10.15 38.47 -5.82
N MET A 101 11.08 38.00 -5.01
CA MET A 101 10.78 37.08 -3.91
C MET A 101 9.89 37.73 -2.85
N ASP A 102 10.05 39.01 -2.55
CA ASP A 102 9.17 39.75 -1.66
C ASP A 102 7.72 39.79 -2.20
N ARG A 103 7.55 39.94 -3.52
CA ARG A 103 6.22 39.83 -4.16
C ARG A 103 5.64 38.41 -4.08
N VAL A 104 6.48 37.38 -4.21
CA VAL A 104 6.05 35.98 -4.00
C VAL A 104 5.63 35.73 -2.55
N VAL A 105 6.33 36.32 -1.60
CA VAL A 105 5.98 36.29 -0.17
C VAL A 105 4.63 36.96 0.06
N GLU A 106 4.43 38.16 -0.46
CA GLU A 106 3.17 38.90 -0.35
C GLU A 106 2.00 38.09 -0.94
N PHE A 107 2.18 37.51 -2.14
CA PHE A 107 1.19 36.66 -2.76
C PHE A 107 0.84 35.45 -1.89
N ARG A 108 1.84 34.75 -1.33
CA ARG A 108 1.61 33.61 -0.44
C ARG A 108 0.84 34.00 0.82
N GLU A 109 1.09 35.19 1.38
CA GLU A 109 0.34 35.68 2.56
C GLU A 109 -1.14 35.87 2.21
N LYS A 110 -1.43 36.52 1.08
CA LYS A 110 -2.80 36.69 0.60
C LYS A 110 -3.47 35.36 0.25
N LEU A 111 -2.74 34.44 -0.40
CA LEU A 111 -3.22 33.10 -0.74
C LEU A 111 -3.55 32.28 0.52
N ALA A 112 -2.72 32.35 1.56
CA ALA A 112 -2.97 31.66 2.82
C ALA A 112 -4.26 32.18 3.50
N VAL A 113 -4.47 33.50 3.49
CA VAL A 113 -5.72 34.12 3.99
C VAL A 113 -6.92 33.68 3.15
N LEU A 114 -6.81 33.66 1.81
CA LEU A 114 -7.88 33.18 0.93
C LEU A 114 -8.21 31.71 1.18
N MET A 115 -7.21 30.83 1.25
CA MET A 115 -7.42 29.41 1.53
C MET A 115 -8.08 29.20 2.90
N HIS A 116 -7.71 30.01 3.90
CA HIS A 116 -8.28 29.97 5.23
C HIS A 116 -9.75 30.40 5.27
N ILE A 117 -10.09 31.47 4.54
CA ILE A 117 -11.43 32.05 4.52
C ILE A 117 -12.39 31.26 3.63
N THR A 118 -11.91 30.80 2.48
CA THR A 118 -12.77 30.21 1.44
C THR A 118 -12.92 28.70 1.53
N GLY A 119 -12.00 27.98 2.20
CA GLY A 119 -12.01 26.51 2.30
C GLY A 119 -13.12 25.89 3.16
N GLY A 120 -14.20 26.60 3.46
CA GLY A 120 -15.25 26.22 4.41
C GLY A 120 -15.06 26.82 5.80
N GLN A 121 -15.42 26.09 6.87
CA GLN A 121 -15.18 26.58 8.23
C GLN A 121 -13.68 26.76 8.52
N PRO A 122 -13.26 27.77 9.29
CA PRO A 122 -11.83 28.11 9.43
C PRO A 122 -10.97 27.02 10.07
N ALA A 123 -9.86 26.68 9.40
CA ALA A 123 -8.79 25.82 9.94
C ALA A 123 -8.01 26.50 11.08
N ARG A 124 -7.38 25.73 11.97
CA ARG A 124 -6.43 26.34 12.93
C ARG A 124 -5.14 26.74 12.21
N GLY A 125 -4.52 27.84 12.65
CA GLY A 125 -3.28 28.36 12.05
C GLY A 125 -2.19 27.30 11.85
N PRO A 126 -1.80 26.52 12.88
CA PRO A 126 -0.79 25.46 12.72
C PRO A 126 -1.14 24.40 11.67
N GLU A 127 -2.42 24.09 11.50
CA GLU A 127 -2.87 23.08 10.53
C GLU A 127 -2.71 23.60 9.10
N LEU A 128 -3.10 24.84 8.83
CA LEU A 128 -2.91 25.47 7.53
C LEU A 128 -1.43 25.62 7.19
N LEU A 129 -0.59 26.00 8.17
CA LEU A 129 0.85 26.19 7.96
C LEU A 129 1.61 24.88 7.72
N SER A 130 0.99 23.73 8.00
CA SER A 130 1.57 22.40 7.77
C SER A 130 1.32 21.84 6.36
N VAL A 131 0.52 22.51 5.54
CA VAL A 131 0.10 22.05 4.20
C VAL A 131 1.31 21.86 3.27
N ARG A 132 1.41 20.66 2.71
CA ARG A 132 2.40 20.25 1.70
C ARG A 132 1.79 20.16 0.31
N HIS A 133 2.56 20.56 -0.69
CA HIS A 133 2.18 20.48 -2.10
C HIS A 133 2.70 19.23 -2.80
N SER A 134 3.71 18.56 -2.24
CA SER A 134 4.30 17.33 -2.80
C SER A 134 4.68 16.32 -1.72
N ASN A 135 4.76 15.05 -2.11
CA ASN A 135 5.20 13.97 -1.22
C ASN A 135 6.71 14.08 -0.91
N THR A 136 7.13 13.64 0.27
CA THR A 136 8.55 13.69 0.69
C THR A 136 9.22 12.32 0.68
N VAL A 137 10.55 12.31 0.55
CA VAL A 137 11.39 11.11 0.63
C VAL A 137 11.23 10.36 1.96
N GLN A 138 10.88 11.09 3.03
CA GLN A 138 10.68 10.54 4.38
C GLN A 138 9.25 10.01 4.61
N GLY A 139 8.46 9.79 3.55
CA GLY A 139 7.09 9.27 3.65
C GLY A 139 6.04 10.29 4.09
N GLY A 140 6.34 11.59 3.99
CA GLY A 140 5.35 12.64 4.23
C GLY A 140 4.45 12.83 3.02
N HIS A 141 3.15 12.54 3.17
CA HIS A 141 2.17 12.76 2.10
C HIS A 141 1.89 14.26 1.88
N ARG A 142 1.59 14.62 0.62
CA ARG A 142 1.04 15.94 0.27
C ARG A 142 -0.34 16.16 0.90
N ASN A 143 -0.74 17.41 0.97
CA ASN A 143 -2.04 17.85 1.50
C ASN A 143 -2.93 18.45 0.43
N ILE A 144 -2.41 18.77 -0.77
CA ILE A 144 -3.18 19.38 -1.86
C ILE A 144 -3.47 18.32 -2.92
N PHE A 145 -4.74 18.25 -3.32
CA PHE A 145 -5.24 17.32 -4.32
C PHE A 145 -6.22 18.02 -5.28
N ILE A 146 -6.51 17.35 -6.39
CA ILE A 146 -7.62 17.71 -7.29
C ILE A 146 -8.74 16.69 -7.12
N GLU A 147 -9.95 17.18 -6.87
CA GLU A 147 -11.15 16.35 -6.72
C GLU A 147 -12.33 17.07 -7.40
N ASP A 148 -12.96 16.41 -8.36
CA ASP A 148 -14.10 16.93 -9.13
C ASP A 148 -13.88 18.33 -9.72
N GLY A 149 -12.71 18.57 -10.30
CA GLY A 149 -12.37 19.84 -10.94
C GLY A 149 -12.17 21.00 -9.93
N MET A 150 -12.03 20.69 -8.64
CA MET A 150 -11.72 21.64 -7.58
C MET A 150 -10.40 21.29 -6.90
N VAL A 151 -9.73 22.32 -6.37
CA VAL A 151 -8.60 22.11 -5.48
C VAL A 151 -9.14 21.79 -4.08
N VAL A 152 -8.68 20.69 -3.50
CA VAL A 152 -8.95 20.33 -2.11
C VAL A 152 -7.64 20.30 -1.35
N PHE A 153 -7.64 20.89 -0.15
CA PHE A 153 -6.53 20.74 0.77
C PHE A 153 -7.00 20.07 2.07
N VAL A 154 -6.15 19.17 2.58
CA VAL A 154 -6.50 18.27 3.66
C VAL A 154 -5.66 18.61 4.89
N THR A 155 -6.32 19.03 5.96
CA THR A 155 -5.68 19.39 7.25
C THR A 155 -5.90 18.31 8.30
N ARG A 156 -4.88 18.08 9.16
CA ARG A 156 -4.93 17.10 10.26
C ARG A 156 -5.06 17.81 11.61
N TYR A 157 -6.05 17.43 12.40
CA TYR A 157 -6.32 17.98 13.72
C TYR A 157 -5.94 16.99 14.82
N HIS A 158 -5.23 17.46 15.87
CA HIS A 158 -4.59 16.61 16.88
C HIS A 158 -4.92 16.94 18.35
N LYS A 159 -5.91 17.81 18.64
CA LYS A 159 -6.25 18.14 20.04
C LYS A 159 -6.88 16.90 20.70
N GLY A 160 -6.19 16.33 21.69
CA GLY A 160 -6.62 15.11 22.39
C GLY A 160 -5.90 13.82 21.97
N TYR A 161 -4.95 13.87 21.02
CA TYR A 161 -4.25 12.67 20.52
C TYR A 161 -3.60 11.81 21.62
N LYS A 162 -3.05 12.44 22.67
CA LYS A 162 -2.47 11.72 23.83
C LYS A 162 -3.51 10.91 24.63
N VAL A 163 -4.80 11.23 24.48
CA VAL A 163 -5.92 10.63 25.22
C VAL A 163 -6.71 9.66 24.34
N SER A 164 -6.99 10.00 23.07
CA SER A 164 -7.82 9.18 22.17
C SER A 164 -7.05 8.39 21.12
N GLY A 165 -5.81 8.75 20.77
CA GLY A 165 -5.06 8.14 19.67
C GLY A 165 -5.54 8.50 18.26
N ASP A 166 -6.57 9.35 18.12
CA ASP A 166 -7.21 9.68 16.85
C ASP A 166 -6.73 11.02 16.23
N VAL A 167 -6.58 11.04 14.91
CA VAL A 167 -6.20 12.24 14.12
C VAL A 167 -7.32 12.61 13.17
N LYS A 168 -8.13 13.64 13.47
CA LYS A 168 -9.24 14.04 12.60
C LYS A 168 -8.71 14.61 11.27
N ILE A 169 -9.34 14.23 10.17
CA ILE A 169 -8.99 14.68 8.82
C ILE A 169 -10.13 15.53 8.25
N ILE A 170 -9.80 16.75 7.86
CA ILE A 170 -10.76 17.74 7.38
C ILE A 170 -10.44 18.07 5.93
N HIS A 171 -11.38 17.80 5.04
CA HIS A 171 -11.30 18.16 3.62
C HIS A 171 -11.85 19.56 3.43
N ARG A 172 -11.09 20.39 2.70
CA ARG A 172 -11.39 21.80 2.49
C ARG A 172 -11.32 22.10 1.01
N TYR A 173 -12.47 22.27 0.41
CA TYR A 173 -12.57 22.54 -1.02
C TYR A 173 -12.49 24.04 -1.25
N LEU A 174 -11.76 24.45 -2.27
CA LEU A 174 -11.62 25.86 -2.65
C LEU A 174 -12.58 26.21 -3.79
N PRO A 175 -13.11 27.45 -3.81
CA PRO A 175 -13.84 27.94 -4.97
C PRO A 175 -12.88 28.05 -6.17
N ARG A 176 -13.45 28.01 -7.38
CA ARG A 176 -12.68 27.93 -8.63
C ARG A 176 -11.64 29.05 -8.76
N GLU A 177 -12.02 30.25 -8.37
CA GLU A 177 -11.21 31.46 -8.45
C GLU A 177 -9.97 31.39 -7.56
N VAL A 178 -10.08 30.77 -6.38
CA VAL A 178 -8.96 30.58 -5.45
C VAL A 178 -8.17 29.32 -5.82
N GLY A 179 -8.84 28.24 -6.22
CA GLY A 179 -8.20 27.02 -6.71
C GLY A 179 -7.28 27.30 -7.91
N GLU A 180 -7.69 28.18 -8.82
CA GLU A 180 -6.86 28.60 -9.96
C GLU A 180 -5.57 29.29 -9.52
N LEU A 181 -5.61 30.13 -8.48
CA LEU A 181 -4.41 30.74 -7.90
C LEU A 181 -3.45 29.68 -7.34
N VAL A 182 -3.98 28.65 -6.66
CA VAL A 182 -3.17 27.54 -6.13
C VAL A 182 -2.51 26.77 -7.28
N VAL A 183 -3.27 26.41 -8.32
CA VAL A 183 -2.75 25.66 -9.46
C VAL A 183 -1.71 26.48 -10.22
N TRP A 184 -1.97 27.74 -10.56
CA TRP A 184 -0.99 28.59 -11.25
C TRP A 184 0.28 28.82 -10.43
N TYR A 185 0.14 29.03 -9.12
CA TYR A 185 1.31 29.16 -8.25
C TYR A 185 2.16 27.88 -8.27
N MET A 186 1.54 26.71 -8.02
CA MET A 186 2.26 25.43 -8.01
C MET A 186 2.85 25.06 -9.37
N TRP A 187 2.15 25.39 -10.45
CA TRP A 187 2.51 25.00 -11.82
C TRP A 187 3.57 25.90 -12.44
N LEU A 188 3.43 27.23 -12.30
CA LEU A 188 4.22 28.19 -13.07
C LEU A 188 5.21 28.95 -12.19
N VAL A 189 4.77 29.45 -11.03
CA VAL A 189 5.58 30.34 -10.18
C VAL A 189 6.53 29.59 -9.27
N LEU A 190 6.07 28.51 -8.63
CA LEU A 190 6.85 27.75 -7.66
C LEU A 190 8.11 27.12 -8.28
N PRO A 191 8.09 26.48 -9.46
CA PRO A 191 9.31 25.97 -10.10
C PRO A 191 10.30 27.08 -10.46
N PHE A 192 9.79 28.23 -10.90
CA PHE A 192 10.61 29.40 -11.20
C PHE A 192 11.28 29.97 -9.95
N GLN A 193 10.49 30.15 -8.88
CA GLN A 193 10.98 30.56 -7.56
C GLN A 193 12.09 29.63 -7.07
N GLN A 194 11.87 28.31 -7.07
CA GLN A 194 12.84 27.33 -6.57
C GLN A 194 14.16 27.36 -7.33
N ARG A 195 14.12 27.58 -8.65
CA ARG A 195 15.33 27.73 -9.46
C ARG A 195 16.06 29.06 -9.21
N LEU A 196 15.35 30.16 -9.03
CA LEU A 196 15.96 31.42 -8.59
C LEU A 196 16.60 31.30 -7.20
N GLU A 197 15.96 30.56 -6.29
CA GLU A 197 16.52 30.26 -4.98
C GLU A 197 17.82 29.46 -5.06
N ALA A 198 17.87 28.45 -5.92
CA ALA A 198 19.08 27.68 -6.19
C ALA A 198 20.18 28.54 -6.83
N LEU A 199 19.83 29.45 -7.73
CA LEU A 199 20.78 30.31 -8.44
C LEU A 199 21.42 31.38 -7.55
N VAL A 200 20.65 32.00 -6.64
CA VAL A 200 21.12 33.15 -5.83
C VAL A 200 21.59 32.75 -4.44
N TRP A 201 20.99 31.72 -3.84
CA TRP A 201 21.27 31.29 -2.47
C TRP A 201 21.81 29.85 -2.39
N GLU A 202 22.16 29.22 -3.51
CA GLU A 202 22.77 27.88 -3.58
C GLU A 202 21.99 26.82 -2.78
N LYS A 203 20.65 26.96 -2.71
CA LYS A 203 19.81 26.00 -2.00
C LYS A 203 19.77 24.67 -2.75
N GLU A 204 20.32 23.62 -2.15
CA GLU A 204 20.28 22.27 -2.68
C GLU A 204 18.93 21.56 -2.48
N ALA A 205 18.16 21.97 -1.47
CA ALA A 205 16.91 21.30 -1.07
C ALA A 205 15.66 22.12 -1.38
N VAL A 206 14.74 21.52 -2.13
CA VAL A 206 13.43 22.08 -2.44
C VAL A 206 12.42 21.73 -1.35
N SER A 207 11.74 22.72 -0.79
CA SER A 207 10.70 22.48 0.22
C SER A 207 9.43 21.91 -0.39
N SER A 208 8.87 20.87 0.26
CA SER A 208 7.57 20.29 -0.05
C SER A 208 6.38 21.04 0.57
N HIS A 209 6.63 22.05 1.42
CA HIS A 209 5.58 22.82 2.08
C HIS A 209 5.08 23.95 1.18
N MET A 210 3.80 24.29 1.26
CA MET A 210 3.26 25.49 0.59
C MET A 210 3.84 26.80 1.15
N TRP A 211 4.27 26.76 2.41
CA TRP A 211 4.73 27.93 3.15
C TRP A 211 6.20 27.74 3.60
N PRO A 212 7.16 27.60 2.67
CA PRO A 212 8.57 27.52 3.05
C PRO A 212 9.04 28.85 3.64
N ALA A 213 10.10 28.78 4.45
CA ALA A 213 10.79 29.97 4.93
C ALA A 213 11.19 30.87 3.74
N ASP A 214 11.09 32.17 3.95
CA ASP A 214 11.43 33.16 2.93
C ASP A 214 12.92 33.07 2.59
N PRO A 215 13.37 33.63 1.45
CA PRO A 215 14.80 33.64 1.11
C PRO A 215 15.69 34.30 2.17
N SER A 216 15.16 35.25 2.95
CA SER A 216 15.81 35.86 4.11
C SER A 216 15.87 34.96 5.37
N GLY A 217 15.31 33.75 5.31
CA GLY A 217 15.26 32.79 6.42
C GLY A 217 14.06 32.97 7.36
N ARG A 218 13.20 33.97 7.13
CA ARG A 218 12.00 34.21 7.95
C ARG A 218 11.00 33.06 7.82
N LYS A 219 10.70 32.39 8.93
CA LYS A 219 9.78 31.25 8.98
C LYS A 219 8.31 31.70 8.98
N TRP A 220 7.44 30.81 8.52
CA TRP A 220 6.00 30.96 8.66
C TRP A 220 5.54 30.59 10.06
N THR A 221 4.85 31.50 10.73
CA THR A 221 4.30 31.32 12.08
C THR A 221 2.83 31.70 12.11
N THR A 222 2.09 31.20 13.11
CA THR A 222 0.69 31.58 13.32
C THR A 222 0.54 33.09 13.52
N ASP A 223 1.51 33.75 14.17
CA ASP A 223 1.52 35.20 14.32
C ASP A 223 1.62 35.92 12.98
N ARG A 224 2.50 35.47 12.08
CA ARG A 224 2.63 36.05 10.74
C ARG A 224 1.32 35.97 9.96
N LEU A 225 0.68 34.80 9.98
CA LEU A 225 -0.59 34.59 9.32
C LEU A 225 -1.71 35.44 9.95
N ARG A 226 -1.69 35.63 11.28
CA ARG A 226 -2.60 36.55 11.99
C ARG A 226 -2.40 37.99 11.52
N GLU A 227 -1.15 38.46 11.42
CA GLU A 227 -0.87 39.82 10.97
C GLU A 227 -1.28 40.03 9.49
N ALA A 228 -1.13 39.01 8.65
CA ALA A 228 -1.66 39.05 7.28
C ALA A 228 -3.20 39.19 7.29
N LEU A 229 -3.92 38.39 8.07
CA LEU A 229 -5.38 38.48 8.19
C LEU A 229 -5.83 39.86 8.68
N LYS A 230 -5.20 40.40 9.72
CA LYS A 230 -5.48 41.75 10.24
C LYS A 230 -5.26 42.83 9.19
N ARG A 231 -4.17 42.74 8.44
CA ARG A 231 -3.85 43.71 7.39
C ARG A 231 -4.91 43.70 6.30
N GLU A 232 -5.25 42.53 5.76
CA GLU A 232 -6.25 42.44 4.69
C GLU A 232 -7.65 42.85 5.17
N SER A 233 -8.04 42.49 6.41
CA SER A 233 -9.32 42.91 6.97
C SER A 233 -9.38 44.42 7.23
N ARG A 234 -8.27 45.03 7.67
CA ARG A 234 -8.18 46.48 7.92
C ARG A 234 -8.30 47.25 6.60
N ILE A 235 -7.60 46.79 5.55
CA ILE A 235 -7.66 47.42 4.22
C ILE A 235 -9.08 47.40 3.67
N ALA A 236 -9.78 46.28 3.78
CA ALA A 236 -11.08 46.11 3.14
C ALA A 236 -12.28 46.61 3.97
N MET A 237 -12.20 46.57 5.30
CA MET A 237 -13.34 46.85 6.18
C MET A 237 -13.03 47.84 7.31
N GLY A 238 -11.80 48.35 7.41
CA GLY A 238 -11.38 49.25 8.49
C GLY A 238 -11.26 48.57 9.86
N GLN A 239 -11.32 47.23 9.93
CA GLN A 239 -11.26 46.47 11.18
C GLN A 239 -10.19 45.39 11.14
N GLU A 240 -9.53 45.14 12.28
CA GLU A 240 -8.52 44.09 12.42
C GLU A 240 -9.13 42.79 12.92
N TRP A 241 -8.99 41.73 12.14
CA TRP A 241 -9.51 40.42 12.49
C TRP A 241 -8.42 39.50 13.02
N THR A 242 -8.69 38.86 14.15
CA THR A 242 -7.87 37.76 14.65
C THR A 242 -8.40 36.42 14.15
N PHE A 243 -7.57 35.37 14.21
CA PHE A 243 -8.01 34.01 13.89
C PHE A 243 -9.21 33.55 14.74
N ALA A 244 -9.19 33.88 16.04
CA ALA A 244 -10.28 33.54 16.95
C ALA A 244 -11.55 34.33 16.59
N GLY A 245 -11.42 35.64 16.38
CA GLY A 245 -12.55 36.49 15.99
C GLY A 245 -13.16 36.07 14.65
N TYR A 246 -12.33 35.77 13.63
CA TYR A 246 -12.83 35.25 12.35
C TYR A 246 -13.54 33.91 12.52
N ARG A 247 -13.03 33.02 13.36
CA ARG A 247 -13.67 31.72 13.63
C ARG A 247 -15.04 31.89 14.28
N GLU A 248 -15.16 32.73 15.28
CA GLU A 248 -16.45 33.03 15.91
C GLU A 248 -17.44 33.63 14.92
N MET A 249 -16.98 34.57 14.07
CA MET A 249 -17.78 35.12 12.99
C MET A 249 -18.23 34.04 12.01
N ALA A 250 -17.33 33.17 11.53
CA ALA A 250 -17.67 32.12 10.57
C ALA A 250 -18.70 31.13 11.12
N ILE A 251 -18.56 30.72 12.39
CA ILE A 251 -19.52 29.86 13.08
C ILE A 251 -20.87 30.57 13.20
N GLY A 252 -20.89 31.84 13.63
CA GLY A 252 -22.11 32.63 13.75
C GLY A 252 -22.84 32.82 12.41
N ILE A 253 -22.09 33.08 11.33
CA ILE A 253 -22.61 33.17 9.97
C ILE A 253 -23.27 31.85 9.57
N SER A 254 -22.59 30.74 9.82
CA SER A 254 -23.07 29.41 9.42
C SER A 254 -24.36 29.05 10.16
N ARG A 255 -24.40 29.28 11.47
CA ARG A 255 -25.60 29.07 12.29
C ARG A 255 -26.77 29.95 11.87
N ARG A 256 -26.52 31.16 11.37
CA ARG A 256 -27.60 32.10 11.02
C ARG A 256 -28.09 31.96 9.58
N PHE A 257 -27.18 31.68 8.64
CA PHE A 257 -27.46 31.79 7.21
C PHE A 257 -27.35 30.47 6.44
N LEU A 258 -26.77 29.42 7.03
CA LEU A 258 -26.53 28.14 6.36
C LEU A 258 -27.30 26.96 6.97
N ARG A 259 -27.99 27.12 8.11
CA ARG A 259 -28.78 26.02 8.75
C ARG A 259 -29.81 25.33 7.85
N GLY A 260 -30.36 26.04 6.86
CA GLY A 260 -31.34 25.50 5.93
C GLY A 260 -30.74 24.77 4.71
N SER A 261 -29.41 24.65 4.60
CA SER A 261 -28.77 23.95 3.49
C SER A 261 -28.41 22.50 3.84
N THR A 262 -28.23 21.68 2.80
CA THR A 262 -28.11 20.21 2.89
C THR A 262 -27.00 19.70 3.81
N ALA A 263 -25.94 20.49 4.04
CA ALA A 263 -24.82 20.10 4.90
C ALA A 263 -24.97 20.52 6.38
N PHE A 264 -26.03 21.28 6.71
CA PHE A 264 -26.29 21.83 8.04
C PHE A 264 -27.65 21.41 8.63
N GLN A 265 -28.44 20.62 7.89
CA GLN A 265 -29.58 19.90 8.44
C GLN A 265 -29.04 18.77 9.34
N ALA A 266 -29.49 18.73 10.60
CA ALA A 266 -29.38 17.51 11.40
C ALA A 266 -30.31 16.45 10.77
N ASP A 267 -29.92 15.18 10.86
CA ASP A 267 -30.70 14.04 10.36
C ASP A 267 -32.00 13.91 11.17
N GLU A 268 -33.00 14.74 10.87
CA GLU A 268 -34.33 14.69 11.46
C GLU A 268 -35.12 13.56 10.77
N GLY A 269 -34.91 12.33 11.23
CA GLY A 269 -35.91 11.28 11.04
C GLY A 269 -37.19 11.66 11.77
N GLU A 270 -38.30 11.77 11.05
CA GLU A 270 -39.64 11.95 11.60
C GLU A 270 -39.99 10.78 12.53
N GLU A 271 -39.82 10.94 13.84
CA GLU A 271 -40.70 10.47 14.92
C GLU A 271 -40.07 10.79 16.30
N ASN A 272 -40.76 11.63 17.08
CA ASN A 272 -40.49 12.13 18.45
C ASN A 272 -39.82 13.52 18.60
N LYS A 273 -40.69 14.53 18.69
CA LYS A 273 -40.36 15.95 18.94
C LYS A 273 -40.00 16.31 20.39
N GLU A 274 -39.95 15.37 21.33
CA GLU A 274 -39.65 15.69 22.75
C GLU A 274 -38.30 15.17 23.24
N TRP A 275 -37.55 14.41 22.43
CA TRP A 275 -36.20 13.91 22.76
C TRP A 275 -35.10 14.52 21.86
N ALA A 276 -35.43 15.58 21.11
CA ALA A 276 -34.58 16.15 20.06
C ALA A 276 -33.56 17.20 20.53
N GLU A 277 -33.65 17.71 21.77
CA GLU A 277 -32.79 18.83 22.23
C GLU A 277 -31.46 18.39 22.87
N GLU A 278 -31.32 17.13 23.32
CA GLU A 278 -30.10 16.64 24.00
C GLU A 278 -29.25 15.64 23.20
N GLN A 279 -29.69 15.20 22.01
CA GLN A 279 -28.95 14.30 21.11
C GLN A 279 -28.86 14.82 19.66
N ALA A 280 -28.87 16.14 19.45
CA ALA A 280 -28.52 16.70 18.14
C ALA A 280 -27.07 16.31 17.79
N GLY A 281 -26.89 15.34 16.89
CA GLY A 281 -25.58 15.00 16.34
C GLY A 281 -24.90 16.24 15.77
N ASP A 282 -23.62 16.46 16.13
CA ASP A 282 -22.83 17.60 15.68
C ASP A 282 -22.83 17.70 14.14
N SER A 283 -23.10 18.91 13.61
CA SER A 283 -23.14 19.13 12.16
C SER A 283 -21.75 18.99 11.52
N ILE A 284 -21.68 18.59 10.23
CA ILE A 284 -20.41 18.49 9.47
C ILE A 284 -19.62 19.81 9.44
N ALA A 285 -20.33 20.93 9.55
CA ALA A 285 -19.68 22.23 9.67
C ALA A 285 -18.99 22.40 11.03
N ASP A 286 -19.60 21.96 12.13
CA ASP A 286 -18.96 21.96 13.45
C ASP A 286 -17.70 21.05 13.44
N GLU A 287 -17.72 19.95 12.68
CA GLU A 287 -16.52 19.13 12.43
C GLU A 287 -15.44 19.88 11.62
N GLN A 288 -15.79 20.59 10.53
CA GLN A 288 -14.83 21.42 9.79
C GLN A 288 -14.23 22.55 10.65
N ALA A 289 -14.98 23.05 11.63
CA ALA A 289 -14.55 24.04 12.61
C ALA A 289 -13.75 23.43 13.78
N GLY A 290 -13.68 22.10 13.90
CA GLY A 290 -12.92 21.40 14.95
C GLY A 290 -13.59 21.35 16.32
N HIS A 291 -14.93 21.30 16.38
CA HIS A 291 -15.72 21.02 17.60
C HIS A 291 -15.94 19.49 17.80
N THR A 292 -16.40 19.08 19.00
CA THR A 292 -16.27 17.72 19.54
C THR A 292 -17.39 16.73 19.18
N SER A 293 -17.16 15.93 18.14
CA SER A 293 -17.67 14.56 18.03
C SER A 293 -16.51 13.55 18.06
N HIS A 294 -16.69 12.41 18.71
CA HIS A 294 -15.81 11.25 18.56
C HIS A 294 -16.11 10.61 17.21
N VAL A 295 -15.07 10.27 16.44
CA VAL A 295 -14.98 9.21 15.41
C VAL A 295 -14.01 9.60 14.26
N ALA A 296 -13.20 8.60 13.90
CA ALA A 296 -12.45 8.33 12.67
C ALA A 296 -11.43 9.36 12.17
N GLY A 297 -10.16 9.01 12.41
CA GLY A 297 -9.01 9.67 11.85
C GLY A 297 -8.11 8.76 11.02
N LEU A 298 -8.17 8.87 9.68
CA LEU A 298 -7.06 8.76 8.70
C LEU A 298 -7.52 8.38 7.26
N VAL A 299 -8.16 9.29 6.52
CA VAL A 299 -8.30 9.16 5.07
C VAL A 299 -6.99 9.58 4.34
N TYR A 300 -6.60 8.73 3.38
CA TYR A 300 -5.34 8.63 2.61
C TYR A 300 -4.21 7.77 3.21
N ALA A 301 -4.14 7.56 4.53
CA ALA A 301 -3.09 6.72 5.13
C ALA A 301 -3.51 5.94 6.41
N ARG A 302 -4.81 5.61 6.58
CA ARG A 302 -5.34 4.57 7.51
C ARG A 302 -6.87 4.51 7.44
N GLY A 303 -7.42 3.84 6.43
CA GLY A 303 -8.84 3.46 6.48
C GLY A 303 -9.04 2.27 7.40
N ILE A 304 -9.54 2.46 8.62
CA ILE A 304 -10.25 1.45 9.45
C ILE A 304 -11.16 2.20 10.44
N MET A 305 -12.49 2.13 10.24
CA MET A 305 -13.58 2.05 11.25
C MET A 305 -14.97 2.47 10.73
N GLU A 306 -15.08 2.92 9.48
CA GLU A 306 -16.39 3.25 8.88
C GLU A 306 -16.64 2.37 7.65
N GLN A 307 -17.86 1.84 7.54
CA GLN A 307 -18.33 1.11 6.36
C GLN A 307 -17.99 1.91 5.09
N SER A 308 -17.58 1.23 4.01
CA SER A 308 -17.04 1.83 2.78
C SER A 308 -17.89 2.96 2.16
N GLY A 309 -19.18 3.08 2.52
CA GLY A 309 -20.03 4.21 2.17
C GLY A 309 -19.74 5.49 2.97
N ALA A 310 -19.51 5.40 4.28
CA ALA A 310 -19.44 6.54 5.20
C ALA A 310 -18.24 7.48 4.98
N VAL A 311 -17.09 7.00 4.50
CA VAL A 311 -15.93 7.87 4.18
C VAL A 311 -16.13 8.66 2.87
N ALA A 312 -16.82 8.06 1.90
CA ALA A 312 -17.21 8.75 0.67
C ALA A 312 -18.34 9.76 0.96
N ASP A 313 -19.30 9.35 1.79
CA ASP A 313 -20.41 10.20 2.24
C ASP A 313 -19.88 11.42 3.03
N ARG A 314 -18.96 11.22 3.98
CA ARG A 314 -18.36 12.33 4.74
C ARG A 314 -17.57 13.30 3.85
N ARG A 315 -16.87 12.81 2.82
CA ARG A 315 -16.19 13.68 1.84
C ARG A 315 -17.17 14.50 1.01
N GLN A 316 -18.29 13.89 0.60
CA GLN A 316 -19.37 14.57 -0.10
C GLN A 316 -20.05 15.61 0.81
N GLN A 317 -20.22 15.31 2.10
CA GLN A 317 -20.73 16.26 3.09
C GLN A 317 -19.77 17.43 3.31
N PHE A 318 -18.46 17.19 3.44
CA PHE A 318 -17.46 18.27 3.51
C PHE A 318 -17.46 19.13 2.25
N ARG A 319 -17.65 18.51 1.09
CA ARG A 319 -17.78 19.24 -0.18
C ARG A 319 -19.03 20.11 -0.16
N ALA A 320 -20.18 19.54 0.18
CA ALA A 320 -21.44 20.26 0.29
C ALA A 320 -21.29 21.46 1.22
N SER A 321 -20.70 21.26 2.41
CA SER A 321 -20.44 22.32 3.38
C SER A 321 -19.54 23.44 2.83
N SER A 322 -18.42 23.08 2.17
CA SER A 322 -17.55 24.06 1.51
C SER A 322 -18.27 24.78 0.36
N THR A 323 -19.05 24.09 -0.46
CA THR A 323 -19.79 24.70 -1.57
C THR A 323 -20.93 25.60 -1.11
N ASP A 324 -21.63 25.27 -0.03
CA ASP A 324 -22.62 26.13 0.62
C ASP A 324 -21.95 27.42 1.11
N TRP A 325 -20.77 27.28 1.72
CA TRP A 325 -19.94 28.42 2.13
C TRP A 325 -19.51 29.28 0.92
N HIS A 326 -19.10 28.67 -0.20
CA HIS A 326 -18.75 29.39 -1.43
C HIS A 326 -19.94 30.17 -1.98
N ARG A 327 -21.13 29.56 -2.03
CA ARG A 327 -22.37 30.22 -2.47
C ARG A 327 -22.72 31.40 -1.57
N PHE A 328 -22.59 31.24 -0.25
CA PHE A 328 -22.75 32.34 0.69
C PHE A 328 -21.78 33.49 0.40
N LEU A 329 -20.49 33.19 0.16
CA LEU A 329 -19.47 34.17 -0.20
C LEU A 329 -19.70 34.82 -1.58
N GLY A 330 -20.60 34.28 -2.41
CA GLY A 330 -20.92 34.80 -3.73
C GLY A 330 -19.98 34.32 -4.83
N PHE A 331 -19.26 33.21 -4.62
CA PHE A 331 -18.57 32.52 -5.71
C PHE A 331 -19.58 31.71 -6.53
N GLN A 332 -19.37 31.63 -7.84
CA GLN A 332 -20.24 30.83 -8.70
C GLN A 332 -20.05 29.34 -8.37
N ALA A 333 -21.15 28.62 -8.13
CA ALA A 333 -21.10 27.17 -8.16
C ALA A 333 -20.67 26.76 -9.56
N GLY A 334 -19.60 25.97 -9.70
CA GLY A 334 -19.14 25.51 -11.01
C GLY A 334 -20.31 24.90 -11.79
N LEU A 335 -20.33 25.11 -13.11
CA LEU A 335 -21.42 24.78 -14.06
C LEU A 335 -22.01 23.35 -13.95
N ASP A 336 -21.35 22.45 -13.23
CA ASP A 336 -21.77 21.06 -13.00
C ASP A 336 -22.63 20.83 -11.74
N ASP A 337 -22.72 21.78 -10.81
CA ASP A 337 -23.43 21.59 -9.53
C ASP A 337 -24.96 21.50 -9.72
N GLN A 338 -25.50 22.15 -10.77
CA GLN A 338 -26.94 22.13 -11.08
C GLN A 338 -27.39 20.94 -11.97
N ARG A 339 -26.49 20.32 -12.75
CA ARG A 339 -26.84 19.22 -13.67
C ARG A 339 -26.69 17.83 -13.05
N ARG A 340 -25.96 17.69 -11.95
CA ARG A 340 -25.64 16.39 -11.35
C ARG A 340 -26.60 15.91 -10.26
N SER A 341 -27.63 16.69 -9.89
CA SER A 341 -28.54 16.35 -8.78
C SER A 341 -29.67 15.35 -9.12
N SER A 342 -29.83 14.88 -10.37
CA SER A 342 -31.05 14.11 -10.73
C SER A 342 -30.89 12.63 -11.08
N LYS A 343 -29.69 12.04 -11.09
CA LYS A 343 -29.54 10.57 -11.16
C LYS A 343 -28.31 10.11 -10.40
N ARG A 344 -28.47 9.13 -9.50
CA ARG A 344 -27.39 8.42 -8.78
C ARG A 344 -26.50 7.69 -9.81
N LYS A 345 -25.54 8.40 -10.42
CA LYS A 345 -24.43 7.83 -11.18
C LYS A 345 -23.26 7.60 -10.21
N ARG A 346 -22.45 6.55 -10.48
CA ARG A 346 -21.23 6.19 -9.73
C ARG A 346 -20.38 7.43 -9.42
N ALA A 347 -19.81 7.49 -8.22
CA ALA A 347 -19.04 8.64 -7.80
C ALA A 347 -17.78 8.81 -8.68
N PRO A 348 -17.38 10.04 -9.07
CA PRO A 348 -16.27 10.26 -10.01
C PRO A 348 -14.90 9.67 -9.61
N PHE A 349 -14.63 9.52 -8.31
CA PHE A 349 -13.42 8.83 -7.84
C PHE A 349 -13.47 7.31 -8.08
N GLU A 350 -14.66 6.71 -8.08
CA GLU A 350 -14.83 5.33 -8.50
C GLU A 350 -14.50 5.22 -9.99
N SER A 351 -14.89 6.19 -10.83
CA SER A 351 -14.44 6.18 -12.24
C SER A 351 -12.94 6.37 -12.40
N GLU A 352 -12.27 7.23 -11.62
CA GLU A 352 -10.81 7.42 -11.73
C GLU A 352 -10.00 6.25 -11.17
N ALA A 353 -10.44 5.63 -10.06
CA ALA A 353 -9.84 4.43 -9.52
C ALA A 353 -10.08 3.22 -10.45
N ASP A 354 -11.24 3.18 -11.10
CA ASP A 354 -11.57 2.20 -12.14
C ASP A 354 -10.69 2.38 -13.37
N GLU A 355 -10.55 3.60 -13.87
CA GLU A 355 -9.64 3.96 -14.96
C GLU A 355 -8.20 3.60 -14.59
N ALA A 356 -7.71 3.97 -13.40
CA ALA A 356 -6.36 3.64 -12.96
C ALA A 356 -6.14 2.13 -12.82
N ARG A 357 -7.14 1.37 -12.35
CA ARG A 357 -7.09 -0.10 -12.31
C ARG A 357 -7.10 -0.69 -13.72
N VAL A 358 -7.95 -0.19 -14.61
CA VAL A 358 -8.04 -0.62 -16.00
C VAL A 358 -6.74 -0.32 -16.73
N ASP A 359 -6.14 0.85 -16.55
CA ASP A 359 -4.86 1.23 -17.13
C ASP A 359 -3.74 0.32 -16.63
N ARG A 360 -3.64 0.09 -15.32
CA ARG A 360 -2.67 -0.88 -14.76
C ARG A 360 -2.86 -2.26 -15.36
N TRP A 361 -4.10 -2.72 -15.44
CA TRP A 361 -4.42 -4.03 -16.01
C TRP A 361 -4.08 -4.11 -17.51
N GLN A 362 -4.34 -3.05 -18.28
CA GLN A 362 -3.96 -2.96 -19.69
C GLN A 362 -2.44 -2.96 -19.88
N ARG A 363 -1.71 -2.24 -19.03
CA ARG A 363 -0.23 -2.23 -19.08
C ARG A 363 0.35 -3.60 -18.73
N LEU A 364 -0.16 -4.26 -17.68
CA LEU A 364 0.20 -5.64 -17.35
C LEU A 364 -0.09 -6.60 -18.49
N ARG A 365 -1.23 -6.46 -19.18
CA ARG A 365 -1.62 -7.34 -20.29
C ARG A 365 -0.75 -7.15 -21.54
N LYS A 366 -0.28 -5.93 -21.79
CA LYS A 366 0.64 -5.59 -22.91
C LYS A 366 2.11 -5.83 -22.57
N MET A 367 2.42 -6.20 -21.33
CA MET A 367 3.77 -6.43 -20.85
C MET A 367 4.43 -7.61 -21.59
N ASP A 368 5.64 -7.41 -22.10
CA ASP A 368 6.51 -8.50 -22.51
C ASP A 368 7.15 -9.16 -21.27
N ALA A 369 6.61 -10.31 -20.87
CA ALA A 369 7.07 -11.04 -19.70
C ALA A 369 8.54 -11.47 -19.77
N ARG A 370 9.09 -11.76 -20.95
CA ARG A 370 10.51 -12.15 -21.09
C ARG A 370 11.42 -10.95 -20.91
N ALA A 371 11.06 -9.82 -21.51
CA ALA A 371 11.81 -8.57 -21.34
C ALA A 371 11.81 -8.13 -19.87
N GLN A 372 10.67 -8.19 -19.17
CA GLN A 372 10.63 -7.83 -17.75
C GLN A 372 11.40 -8.81 -16.87
N LEU A 373 11.38 -10.11 -17.16
CA LEU A 373 12.20 -11.09 -16.43
C LEU A 373 13.68 -10.75 -16.51
N LYS A 374 14.17 -10.44 -17.71
CA LYS A 374 15.56 -10.03 -17.95
C LYS A 374 15.93 -8.76 -17.20
N ARG A 375 15.05 -7.75 -17.21
CA ARG A 375 15.26 -6.51 -16.45
C ARG A 375 15.26 -6.74 -14.94
N MET A 376 14.45 -7.67 -14.44
CA MET A 376 14.33 -7.97 -13.01
C MET A 376 15.49 -8.84 -12.49
N MET A 377 15.95 -9.81 -13.29
CA MET A 377 16.85 -10.89 -12.83
C MET A 377 18.21 -10.96 -13.58
N GLY A 378 18.41 -10.13 -14.61
CA GLY A 378 19.60 -10.11 -15.48
C GLY A 378 19.37 -10.73 -16.86
N GLU A 379 20.24 -10.41 -17.83
CA GLU A 379 20.07 -10.78 -19.25
C GLU A 379 20.03 -12.29 -19.53
N GLU A 380 20.69 -13.09 -18.70
CA GLU A 380 20.74 -14.55 -18.80
C GLU A 380 19.49 -15.25 -18.22
N ALA A 381 18.59 -14.49 -17.59
CA ALA A 381 17.41 -15.05 -16.95
C ALA A 381 16.44 -15.67 -17.96
N LYS A 382 16.03 -16.91 -17.70
CA LYS A 382 15.06 -17.66 -18.51
C LYS A 382 13.96 -18.24 -17.63
N PHE A 383 12.74 -18.25 -18.16
CA PHE A 383 11.64 -18.98 -17.53
C PHE A 383 11.92 -20.48 -17.50
N ARG A 384 11.46 -21.13 -16.45
CA ARG A 384 11.61 -22.57 -16.21
C ARG A 384 10.24 -23.25 -16.26
N GLY A 385 10.16 -24.37 -16.95
CA GLY A 385 8.93 -25.17 -17.03
C GLY A 385 7.72 -24.35 -17.43
N VAL A 386 6.66 -24.40 -16.62
CA VAL A 386 5.37 -23.73 -16.89
C VAL A 386 5.32 -22.25 -16.48
N GLN A 387 6.42 -21.65 -16.01
CA GLN A 387 6.42 -20.27 -15.49
C GLN A 387 5.89 -19.24 -16.49
N GLU A 388 6.37 -19.30 -17.73
CA GLU A 388 5.99 -18.31 -18.76
C GLU A 388 4.48 -18.37 -19.04
N ALA A 389 3.93 -19.57 -19.20
CA ALA A 389 2.51 -19.79 -19.47
C ALA A 389 1.64 -19.31 -18.30
N ALA A 390 2.02 -19.66 -17.06
CA ALA A 390 1.32 -19.23 -15.86
C ALA A 390 1.37 -17.70 -15.67
N ILE A 391 2.53 -17.07 -15.89
CA ILE A 391 2.66 -15.60 -15.82
C ILE A 391 1.78 -14.92 -16.85
N LYS A 392 1.76 -15.41 -18.10
CA LYS A 392 0.90 -14.85 -19.16
C LYS A 392 -0.58 -14.91 -18.77
N ALA A 393 -1.05 -16.01 -18.20
CA ALA A 393 -2.41 -16.14 -17.69
C ALA A 393 -2.69 -15.15 -16.54
N ILE A 394 -1.76 -15.04 -15.58
CA ILE A 394 -1.87 -14.10 -14.45
C ILE A 394 -1.94 -12.65 -14.96
N THR A 395 -1.06 -12.25 -15.87
CA THR A 395 -1.01 -10.88 -16.42
C THR A 395 -2.18 -10.58 -17.35
N ALA A 396 -2.77 -11.60 -17.97
CA ALA A 396 -4.01 -11.48 -18.74
C ALA A 396 -5.26 -11.35 -17.87
N GLY A 397 -5.14 -11.47 -16.54
CA GLY A 397 -6.27 -11.40 -15.62
C GLY A 397 -7.10 -12.68 -15.52
N GLU A 398 -6.60 -13.82 -16.03
CA GLU A 398 -7.31 -15.10 -15.91
C GLU A 398 -7.44 -15.50 -14.43
N SER A 399 -8.57 -16.08 -14.04
CA SER A 399 -8.86 -16.50 -12.66
C SER A 399 -9.92 -17.59 -12.65
N PRO A 400 -9.82 -18.62 -11.78
CA PRO A 400 -8.67 -18.91 -10.92
C PRO A 400 -7.52 -19.59 -11.69
N VAL A 401 -6.27 -19.25 -11.36
CA VAL A 401 -5.07 -19.89 -11.90
C VAL A 401 -4.52 -20.87 -10.87
N VAL A 402 -4.20 -22.10 -11.28
CA VAL A 402 -3.57 -23.11 -10.41
C VAL A 402 -2.25 -23.53 -11.04
N ALA A 403 -1.14 -23.34 -10.32
CA ALA A 403 0.19 -23.70 -10.79
C ALA A 403 0.84 -24.74 -9.87
N VAL A 404 1.03 -25.94 -10.42
CA VAL A 404 1.73 -27.05 -9.77
C VAL A 404 3.16 -27.13 -10.31
N MET A 405 4.14 -26.78 -9.48
CA MET A 405 5.54 -26.69 -9.87
C MET A 405 6.47 -27.24 -8.78
N PRO A 406 7.58 -27.93 -9.15
CA PRO A 406 8.49 -28.51 -8.18
C PRO A 406 9.03 -27.48 -7.16
N THR A 407 9.45 -27.97 -5.99
CA THR A 407 10.17 -27.15 -5.01
C THR A 407 11.45 -26.56 -5.66
N GLY A 408 11.77 -25.30 -5.36
CA GLY A 408 12.91 -24.60 -5.97
C GLY A 408 12.71 -24.16 -7.43
N ALA A 409 11.60 -24.48 -8.09
CA ALA A 409 11.34 -24.08 -9.48
C ALA A 409 11.01 -22.59 -9.66
N GLY A 410 11.03 -21.79 -8.58
CA GLY A 410 10.76 -20.36 -8.63
C GLY A 410 9.27 -20.00 -8.68
N LYS A 411 8.40 -20.69 -7.92
CA LYS A 411 6.96 -20.37 -7.81
C LYS A 411 6.69 -18.90 -7.44
N SER A 412 7.52 -18.32 -6.57
CA SER A 412 7.37 -16.92 -6.13
C SER A 412 7.46 -15.92 -7.30
N LEU A 413 8.15 -16.26 -8.38
CA LEU A 413 8.23 -15.42 -9.58
C LEU A 413 6.85 -15.12 -10.18
N LEU A 414 5.90 -16.05 -10.05
CA LEU A 414 4.55 -15.93 -10.61
C LEU A 414 3.77 -14.73 -10.05
N PHE A 415 4.09 -14.27 -8.84
CA PHE A 415 3.50 -13.07 -8.26
C PHE A 415 4.49 -11.90 -8.12
N MET A 416 5.79 -12.19 -7.96
CA MET A 416 6.81 -11.14 -7.84
C MET A 416 7.03 -10.38 -9.15
N LEU A 417 7.07 -11.07 -10.29
CA LEU A 417 7.27 -10.42 -11.60
C LEU A 417 6.14 -9.42 -11.93
N PRO A 418 4.84 -9.79 -11.84
CA PRO A 418 3.78 -8.83 -12.11
C PRO A 418 3.71 -7.70 -11.06
N ALA A 419 4.02 -7.96 -9.79
CA ALA A 419 4.07 -6.91 -8.75
C ALA A 419 5.27 -5.94 -8.92
N TRP A 420 6.36 -6.42 -9.54
CA TRP A 420 7.53 -5.60 -9.87
C TRP A 420 7.28 -4.74 -11.12
N ALA A 421 6.68 -5.34 -12.16
CA ALA A 421 6.50 -4.70 -13.45
C ALA A 421 5.47 -3.56 -13.43
N GLU A 422 4.39 -3.68 -12.66
CA GLU A 422 3.39 -2.62 -12.49
C GLU A 422 3.12 -2.37 -11.01
N GLN A 423 3.46 -1.17 -10.58
CA GLN A 423 3.28 -0.71 -9.19
C GLN A 423 1.95 0.05 -9.05
N GLY A 424 1.44 0.15 -7.82
CA GLY A 424 0.19 0.83 -7.49
C GLY A 424 -1.01 -0.08 -7.27
N GLY A 425 -0.86 -1.38 -7.49
CA GLY A 425 -1.76 -2.42 -7.01
C GLY A 425 -1.12 -3.30 -5.94
N THR A 426 -1.96 -4.00 -5.18
CA THR A 426 -1.58 -4.86 -4.07
C THR A 426 -1.87 -6.32 -4.42
N THR A 427 -0.83 -7.14 -4.34
CA THR A 427 -0.92 -8.59 -4.35
C THR A 427 -0.89 -9.11 -2.92
N VAL A 428 -1.97 -9.76 -2.50
CA VAL A 428 -2.02 -10.45 -1.20
C VAL A 428 -1.45 -11.85 -1.38
N VAL A 429 -0.55 -12.28 -0.50
CA VAL A 429 0.02 -13.63 -0.50
C VAL A 429 -0.27 -14.28 0.84
N VAL A 430 -1.17 -15.26 0.84
CA VAL A 430 -1.42 -16.12 1.99
C VAL A 430 -0.29 -17.13 2.07
N VAL A 431 0.58 -16.95 3.05
CA VAL A 431 1.73 -17.82 3.29
C VAL A 431 1.42 -18.64 4.53
N PRO A 432 1.36 -19.98 4.45
CA PRO A 432 1.08 -20.79 5.61
C PRO A 432 2.17 -20.57 6.65
N LEU A 433 3.44 -20.89 6.39
CA LEU A 433 4.46 -20.83 7.44
C LEU A 433 5.02 -19.43 7.69
N ILE A 434 5.11 -19.06 8.97
CA ILE A 434 5.73 -17.79 9.40
C ILE A 434 7.19 -17.70 8.93
N ALA A 435 7.92 -18.82 8.94
CA ALA A 435 9.32 -18.88 8.51
C ALA A 435 9.52 -18.54 7.03
N LEU A 436 8.51 -18.74 6.18
CA LEU A 436 8.57 -18.39 4.75
C LEU A 436 8.37 -16.88 4.51
N ARG A 437 7.71 -16.16 5.44
CA ARG A 437 7.41 -14.75 5.27
C ARG A 437 8.68 -13.89 5.23
N GLY A 438 9.61 -14.13 6.16
CA GLY A 438 10.86 -13.39 6.24
C GLY A 438 11.72 -13.52 4.98
N ASP A 439 11.87 -14.74 4.45
CA ASP A 439 12.62 -14.97 3.21
C ASP A 439 11.94 -14.34 1.99
N MET A 440 10.62 -14.42 1.87
CA MET A 440 9.87 -13.74 0.81
C MET A 440 10.01 -12.22 0.89
N ALA A 441 9.89 -11.64 2.08
CA ALA A 441 10.05 -10.20 2.31
C ALA A 441 11.47 -9.75 1.94
N GLN A 442 12.50 -10.53 2.30
CA GLN A 442 13.89 -10.23 1.97
C GLN A 442 14.13 -10.31 0.45
N ARG A 443 13.54 -11.29 -0.24
CA ARG A 443 13.60 -11.39 -1.71
C ARG A 443 12.91 -10.20 -2.39
N CYS A 444 11.72 -9.81 -1.95
CA CYS A 444 11.02 -8.61 -2.44
C CYS A 444 11.88 -7.34 -2.24
N LYS A 445 12.46 -7.17 -1.05
CA LYS A 445 13.33 -6.02 -0.73
C LYS A 445 14.54 -5.93 -1.67
N LYS A 446 15.20 -7.05 -1.97
CA LYS A 446 16.33 -7.10 -2.92
C LYS A 446 15.92 -6.68 -4.34
N LEU A 447 14.67 -6.94 -4.73
CA LEU A 447 14.11 -6.59 -6.03
C LEU A 447 13.48 -5.19 -6.06
N GLY A 448 13.50 -4.43 -4.95
CA GLY A 448 12.85 -3.13 -4.85
C GLY A 448 11.31 -3.19 -4.79
N ILE A 449 10.73 -4.37 -4.51
CA ILE A 449 9.28 -4.56 -4.38
C ILE A 449 8.88 -4.19 -2.94
N SER A 450 7.96 -3.23 -2.79
CA SER A 450 7.36 -2.90 -1.49
C SER A 450 6.59 -4.11 -0.97
N CYS A 451 7.11 -4.75 0.08
CA CYS A 451 6.56 -5.96 0.67
C CYS A 451 6.49 -5.83 2.18
N VAL A 452 5.33 -6.14 2.73
CA VAL A 452 5.03 -5.97 4.16
C VAL A 452 4.34 -7.21 4.70
N GLU A 453 4.56 -7.49 5.98
CA GLU A 453 3.79 -8.50 6.69
C GLU A 453 2.52 -7.88 7.24
N TRP A 454 1.39 -8.56 7.07
CA TRP A 454 0.12 -8.14 7.66
C TRP A 454 0.20 -8.12 9.18
N GLN A 455 -0.16 -6.97 9.77
CA GLN A 455 -0.33 -6.78 11.20
C GLN A 455 -1.63 -6.04 11.43
N SER A 456 -2.59 -6.67 12.10
CA SER A 456 -3.91 -6.10 12.40
C SER A 456 -3.89 -4.67 12.94
N ARG A 457 -2.94 -4.36 13.84
CA ARG A 457 -2.82 -3.03 14.48
C ARG A 457 -2.16 -1.96 13.61
N ARG A 458 -1.55 -2.36 12.49
CA ARG A 458 -0.86 -1.49 11.53
C ARG A 458 -1.09 -2.05 10.12
N PRO A 459 -2.32 -1.93 9.59
CA PRO A 459 -2.59 -2.30 8.21
C PRO A 459 -1.64 -1.51 7.29
N PRO A 460 -1.07 -2.13 6.26
CA PRO A 460 -0.17 -1.42 5.37
C PRO A 460 -0.93 -0.41 4.50
N ASP A 461 -0.37 0.79 4.33
CA ASP A 461 -1.04 1.89 3.64
C ASP A 461 -0.77 1.90 2.12
N ALA A 462 0.33 1.29 1.64
CA ALA A 462 0.59 1.04 0.21
C ALA A 462 1.72 0.01 -0.03
N ALA A 463 1.38 -1.28 -0.10
CA ALA A 463 2.34 -2.34 -0.42
C ALA A 463 1.99 -3.05 -1.71
N ALA A 464 3.00 -3.29 -2.55
CA ALA A 464 2.86 -4.10 -3.76
C ALA A 464 2.59 -5.57 -3.40
N VAL A 465 3.17 -6.04 -2.30
CA VAL A 465 2.96 -7.39 -1.76
C VAL A 465 2.63 -7.34 -0.27
N VAL A 466 1.54 -8.00 0.14
CA VAL A 466 1.15 -8.16 1.54
C VAL A 466 1.18 -9.63 1.91
N LEU A 467 2.06 -10.00 2.84
CA LEU A 467 2.20 -11.37 3.32
C LEU A 467 1.29 -11.57 4.53
N VAL A 468 0.32 -12.49 4.43
CA VAL A 468 -0.67 -12.76 5.49
C VAL A 468 -0.63 -14.23 5.88
N THR A 469 -0.86 -14.54 7.16
CA THR A 469 -1.03 -15.93 7.59
C THR A 469 -2.47 -16.38 7.35
N PRO A 470 -2.74 -17.70 7.24
CA PRO A 470 -4.09 -18.22 7.09
C PRO A 470 -5.04 -17.79 8.21
N GLU A 471 -4.54 -17.69 9.44
CA GLU A 471 -5.32 -17.31 10.61
C GLU A 471 -5.79 -15.85 10.53
N SER A 472 -4.92 -14.94 10.09
CA SER A 472 -5.31 -13.56 9.84
C SER A 472 -6.16 -13.41 8.58
N ALA A 473 -5.90 -14.21 7.53
CA ALA A 473 -6.58 -14.10 6.24
C ALA A 473 -8.09 -14.34 6.31
N VAL A 474 -8.55 -15.07 7.33
CA VAL A 474 -9.97 -15.39 7.55
C VAL A 474 -10.60 -14.53 8.65
N GLY A 475 -9.86 -13.58 9.21
CA GLY A 475 -10.33 -12.66 10.26
C GLY A 475 -11.04 -11.42 9.71
N GLU A 476 -11.94 -10.84 10.50
CA GLU A 476 -12.74 -9.67 10.13
C GLU A 476 -11.91 -8.43 9.80
N GLU A 477 -10.82 -8.19 10.52
CA GLU A 477 -9.91 -7.07 10.27
C GLU A 477 -9.24 -7.18 8.89
N PHE A 478 -8.89 -8.40 8.48
CA PHE A 478 -8.31 -8.64 7.16
C PHE A 478 -9.36 -8.55 6.06
N ALA A 479 -10.57 -9.07 6.30
CA ALA A 479 -11.69 -8.88 5.38
C ALA A 479 -11.99 -7.38 5.16
N THR A 480 -11.93 -6.57 6.22
CA THR A 480 -12.06 -5.11 6.15
C THR A 480 -10.95 -4.49 5.29
N PHE A 481 -9.71 -4.96 5.45
CA PHE A 481 -8.58 -4.53 4.62
C PHE A 481 -8.74 -4.93 3.15
N LEU A 482 -9.18 -6.15 2.84
CA LEU A 482 -9.45 -6.57 1.47
C LEU A 482 -10.58 -5.75 0.84
N ASN A 483 -11.67 -5.52 1.58
CA ASN A 483 -12.78 -4.67 1.14
C ASN A 483 -12.32 -3.23 0.87
N ARG A 484 -11.43 -2.69 1.70
CA ARG A 484 -10.80 -1.38 1.48
C ARG A 484 -10.01 -1.35 0.17
N LEU A 485 -9.11 -2.31 -0.03
CA LEU A 485 -8.33 -2.40 -1.27
C LEU A 485 -9.20 -2.63 -2.51
N ARG A 486 -10.32 -3.34 -2.37
CA ARG A 486 -11.31 -3.51 -3.44
C ARG A 486 -12.02 -2.19 -3.75
N ALA A 487 -12.48 -1.48 -2.72
CA ALA A 487 -13.15 -0.19 -2.85
C ALA A 487 -12.24 0.88 -3.48
N THR A 488 -10.95 0.89 -3.13
CA THR A 488 -9.95 1.77 -3.76
C THR A 488 -9.40 1.24 -5.08
N ARG A 489 -9.93 0.10 -5.57
CA ARG A 489 -9.49 -0.59 -6.80
C ARG A 489 -7.99 -0.87 -6.84
N GLN A 490 -7.38 -1.07 -5.67
CA GLN A 490 -5.96 -1.39 -5.48
C GLN A 490 -5.70 -2.89 -5.30
N LEU A 491 -6.71 -3.71 -4.99
CA LEU A 491 -6.50 -5.17 -4.90
C LEU A 491 -6.38 -5.78 -6.30
N ASP A 492 -5.20 -6.26 -6.65
CA ASP A 492 -4.94 -6.87 -7.96
C ASP A 492 -5.22 -8.38 -7.94
N ARG A 493 -4.72 -9.08 -6.92
CA ARG A 493 -4.81 -10.55 -6.82
C ARG A 493 -4.57 -11.07 -5.41
N ILE A 494 -5.09 -12.27 -5.16
CA ILE A 494 -4.86 -13.06 -3.95
C ILE A 494 -4.15 -14.35 -4.35
N ILE A 495 -2.97 -14.57 -3.78
CA ILE A 495 -2.15 -15.76 -3.95
C ILE A 495 -2.31 -16.64 -2.73
N ILE A 496 -2.55 -17.93 -2.91
CA ILE A 496 -2.50 -18.93 -1.84
C ILE A 496 -1.31 -19.84 -2.11
N ASP A 497 -0.23 -19.64 -1.36
CA ASP A 497 0.97 -20.49 -1.43
C ASP A 497 0.76 -21.77 -0.62
N GLU A 498 1.33 -22.85 -1.13
CA GLU A 498 1.10 -24.22 -0.65
C GLU A 498 -0.38 -24.57 -0.48
N CYS A 499 -1.16 -24.28 -1.53
CA CYS A 499 -2.61 -24.44 -1.54
C CYS A 499 -3.10 -25.86 -1.22
N HIS A 500 -2.29 -26.89 -1.44
CA HIS A 500 -2.62 -28.28 -1.09
C HIS A 500 -2.92 -28.47 0.40
N ILE A 501 -2.44 -27.59 1.28
CA ILE A 501 -2.72 -27.69 2.73
C ILE A 501 -4.22 -27.54 3.02
N VAL A 502 -4.98 -26.89 2.14
CA VAL A 502 -6.45 -26.83 2.21
C VAL A 502 -7.08 -28.23 2.20
N LEU A 503 -6.41 -29.22 1.60
CA LEU A 503 -6.83 -30.62 1.53
C LEU A 503 -6.51 -31.42 2.80
N ASN A 504 -5.65 -30.89 3.68
CA ASN A 504 -5.19 -31.64 4.85
C ASN A 504 -6.40 -32.00 5.75
N ARG A 505 -6.55 -33.30 6.01
CA ARG A 505 -7.64 -33.90 6.80
C ARG A 505 -7.29 -33.99 8.29
N GLN A 506 -6.02 -33.78 8.65
CA GLN A 506 -5.57 -33.73 10.04
C GLN A 506 -6.05 -32.43 10.70
N TYR A 507 -7.21 -32.49 11.34
CA TYR A 507 -7.97 -31.38 11.95
C TYR A 507 -7.22 -30.47 12.94
N THR A 508 -5.98 -30.78 13.32
CA THR A 508 -5.18 -30.01 14.28
C THR A 508 -4.20 -29.04 13.63
N PHE A 509 -3.84 -29.21 12.36
CA PHE A 509 -2.91 -28.30 11.68
C PHE A 509 -3.67 -27.23 10.87
N ARG A 510 -3.71 -26.00 11.41
CA ARG A 510 -4.24 -24.78 10.74
C ARG A 510 -5.64 -24.94 10.14
N LYS A 511 -6.64 -25.17 11.00
CA LYS A 511 -8.07 -25.23 10.63
C LYS A 511 -8.51 -24.08 9.70
N GLN A 512 -7.91 -22.91 9.85
CA GLN A 512 -8.19 -21.71 9.06
C GLN A 512 -7.82 -21.86 7.57
N MET A 513 -6.89 -22.75 7.21
CA MET A 513 -6.59 -23.06 5.80
C MET A 513 -7.83 -23.58 5.06
N GLN A 514 -8.65 -24.41 5.71
CA GLN A 514 -9.87 -24.94 5.11
C GLN A 514 -10.93 -23.86 4.83
N GLN A 515 -10.80 -22.68 5.46
CA GLN A 515 -11.72 -21.56 5.29
C GLN A 515 -11.25 -20.57 4.21
N LEU A 516 -10.07 -20.75 3.62
CA LEU A 516 -9.55 -19.83 2.60
C LEU A 516 -10.40 -19.79 1.33
N GLY A 517 -11.24 -20.81 1.07
CA GLY A 517 -12.25 -20.77 0.00
C GLY A 517 -13.18 -19.55 0.10
N LYS A 518 -13.45 -19.05 1.31
CA LYS A 518 -14.28 -17.85 1.52
C LYS A 518 -13.71 -16.59 0.85
N LEU A 519 -12.41 -16.56 0.55
CA LEU A 519 -11.78 -15.44 -0.13
C LEU A 519 -12.27 -15.26 -1.58
N VAL A 520 -12.94 -16.25 -2.17
CA VAL A 520 -13.63 -16.10 -3.46
C VAL A 520 -14.67 -14.98 -3.43
N ALA A 521 -15.33 -14.75 -2.29
CA ALA A 521 -16.32 -13.67 -2.14
C ALA A 521 -15.72 -12.26 -2.28
N VAL A 522 -14.39 -12.13 -2.31
CA VAL A 522 -13.70 -10.86 -2.57
C VAL A 522 -13.77 -10.49 -4.07
N GLU A 523 -14.12 -11.44 -4.95
CA GLU A 523 -14.28 -11.25 -6.40
C GLU A 523 -13.03 -10.64 -7.06
N THR A 524 -11.86 -11.18 -6.70
CA THR A 524 -10.57 -10.75 -7.24
C THR A 524 -9.79 -11.96 -7.77
N GLN A 525 -8.80 -11.74 -8.65
CA GLN A 525 -8.01 -12.81 -9.24
C GLN A 525 -7.40 -13.71 -8.16
N MET A 526 -7.69 -15.01 -8.24
CA MET A 526 -7.15 -16.03 -7.35
C MET A 526 -6.05 -16.82 -8.05
N VAL A 527 -4.90 -16.98 -7.38
CA VAL A 527 -3.78 -17.80 -7.88
C VAL A 527 -3.34 -18.80 -6.80
N MET A 528 -3.40 -20.08 -7.12
CA MET A 528 -3.07 -21.18 -6.21
C MET A 528 -1.72 -21.76 -6.60
N LEU A 529 -0.77 -21.79 -5.67
CA LEU A 529 0.60 -22.25 -5.92
C LEU A 529 0.92 -23.47 -5.06
N THR A 530 1.49 -24.52 -5.65
CA THR A 530 2.03 -25.63 -4.85
C THR A 530 3.00 -26.52 -5.63
N ALA A 531 3.78 -27.37 -4.93
CA ALA A 531 4.51 -28.48 -5.53
C ALA A 531 3.79 -29.83 -5.42
N THR A 532 2.82 -29.96 -4.55
CA THR A 532 2.39 -31.25 -4.01
C THR A 532 0.88 -31.38 -4.09
N LEU A 533 0.31 -31.24 -5.29
CA LEU A 533 -1.09 -31.50 -5.57
C LEU A 533 -1.21 -32.74 -6.48
N PRO A 534 -1.64 -33.89 -5.97
CA PRO A 534 -1.95 -35.05 -6.80
C PRO A 534 -3.10 -34.75 -7.77
N PRO A 535 -3.07 -35.26 -9.02
CA PRO A 535 -4.19 -35.09 -9.95
C PRO A 535 -5.55 -35.56 -9.39
N SER A 536 -5.54 -36.62 -8.58
CA SER A 536 -6.74 -37.16 -7.93
C SER A 536 -7.38 -36.24 -6.88
N GLU A 537 -6.65 -35.23 -6.39
CA GLU A 537 -7.11 -34.29 -5.36
C GLU A 537 -7.41 -32.89 -5.94
N GLU A 538 -7.31 -32.69 -7.26
CA GLU A 538 -7.61 -31.41 -7.90
C GLU A 538 -9.07 -31.00 -7.69
N ASP A 539 -10.00 -31.93 -7.88
CA ASP A 539 -11.44 -31.65 -7.74
C ASP A 539 -11.83 -31.38 -6.29
N GLU A 540 -11.17 -32.05 -5.35
CA GLU A 540 -11.30 -31.77 -3.92
C GLU A 540 -10.83 -30.34 -3.61
N LEU A 541 -9.69 -29.92 -4.17
CA LEU A 541 -9.16 -28.57 -3.99
C LEU A 541 -10.13 -27.54 -4.54
N PHE A 542 -10.65 -27.76 -5.76
CA PHE A 542 -11.58 -26.84 -6.41
C PHE A 542 -12.87 -26.73 -5.60
N ARG A 543 -13.39 -27.84 -5.09
CA ARG A 543 -14.58 -27.84 -4.23
C ARG A 543 -14.37 -27.05 -2.94
N ARG A 544 -13.25 -27.27 -2.23
CA ARG A 544 -12.92 -26.53 -1.00
C ARG A 544 -12.64 -25.05 -1.23
N MET A 545 -12.16 -24.70 -2.42
CA MET A 545 -11.89 -23.33 -2.82
C MET A 545 -13.10 -22.65 -3.49
N HIS A 546 -14.22 -23.34 -3.66
CA HIS A 546 -15.40 -22.88 -4.39
C HIS A 546 -15.11 -22.46 -5.84
N PHE A 547 -14.26 -23.22 -6.53
CA PHE A 547 -13.97 -23.04 -7.94
C PHE A 547 -14.75 -24.03 -8.81
N GLU A 548 -15.23 -23.57 -9.95
CA GLU A 548 -15.77 -24.43 -11.01
C GLU A 548 -14.62 -24.94 -11.90
N ARG A 549 -14.53 -26.25 -12.12
CA ARG A 549 -13.45 -26.86 -12.92
C ARG A 549 -13.29 -26.22 -14.30
N GLY A 550 -14.39 -25.85 -14.96
CA GLY A 550 -14.37 -25.23 -16.29
C GLY A 550 -13.71 -23.84 -16.33
N GLN A 551 -13.62 -23.16 -15.18
CA GLN A 551 -13.01 -21.83 -15.06
C GLN A 551 -11.52 -21.91 -14.70
N VAL A 552 -11.06 -23.03 -14.14
CA VAL A 552 -9.69 -23.18 -13.62
C VAL A 552 -8.68 -23.27 -14.76
N ARG A 553 -7.67 -22.40 -14.71
CA ARG A 553 -6.51 -22.45 -15.60
C ARG A 553 -5.37 -23.19 -14.92
N MET A 554 -5.20 -24.46 -15.29
CA MET A 554 -4.26 -25.38 -14.66
C MET A 554 -2.92 -25.43 -15.42
N PHE A 555 -1.83 -25.13 -14.71
CA PHE A 555 -0.46 -25.24 -15.21
C PHE A 555 0.31 -26.24 -14.35
N ARG A 556 0.63 -27.42 -14.90
CA ARG A 556 1.30 -28.50 -14.17
C ARG A 556 2.64 -28.84 -14.83
N ALA A 557 3.71 -28.76 -14.06
CA ALA A 557 5.01 -29.30 -14.43
C ALA A 557 5.25 -30.66 -13.72
N PRO A 558 6.09 -31.55 -14.28
CA PRO A 558 6.57 -32.71 -13.55
C PRO A 558 7.25 -32.28 -12.25
N THR A 559 6.85 -32.88 -11.13
CA THR A 559 7.42 -32.61 -9.80
C THR A 559 8.47 -33.64 -9.38
N ALA A 560 8.69 -34.66 -10.22
CA ALA A 560 9.72 -35.67 -10.05
C ALA A 560 11.13 -35.04 -10.15
N ARG A 561 12.04 -35.53 -9.31
CA ARG A 561 13.40 -35.02 -9.18
C ARG A 561 14.38 -36.12 -9.58
N SER A 562 14.81 -36.10 -10.84
CA SER A 562 15.71 -37.12 -11.41
C SER A 562 17.07 -37.20 -10.72
N ASN A 563 17.49 -36.15 -10.01
CA ASN A 563 18.74 -36.10 -9.27
C ASN A 563 18.65 -36.74 -7.87
N ILE A 564 17.47 -37.19 -7.43
CA ILE A 564 17.25 -37.83 -6.12
C ILE A 564 17.07 -39.34 -6.31
N ALA A 565 17.96 -40.12 -5.72
CA ALA A 565 17.82 -41.58 -5.65
C ALA A 565 17.01 -41.97 -4.41
N TYR A 566 15.87 -42.61 -4.61
CA TYR A 566 14.98 -43.08 -3.54
C TYR A 566 15.33 -44.51 -3.12
N ARG A 567 15.46 -44.77 -1.82
CA ARG A 567 15.74 -46.11 -1.28
C ARG A 567 14.90 -46.40 -0.04
N VAL A 568 14.31 -47.59 0.03
CA VAL A 568 13.66 -48.10 1.24
C VAL A 568 14.55 -49.17 1.86
N VAL A 569 14.86 -49.04 3.14
CA VAL A 569 15.64 -50.02 3.90
C VAL A 569 14.72 -50.62 4.96
N ARG A 570 14.45 -51.92 4.83
CA ARG A 570 13.61 -52.66 5.78
C ARG A 570 14.46 -53.15 6.94
N VAL A 571 13.93 -53.01 8.15
CA VAL A 571 14.51 -53.51 9.39
C VAL A 571 13.57 -54.55 9.97
N GLU A 572 14.07 -55.76 10.18
CA GLU A 572 13.30 -56.91 10.64
C GLU A 572 12.66 -56.65 12.02
N LYS A 573 11.44 -57.17 12.21
CA LYS A 573 10.58 -56.92 13.37
C LYS A 573 11.17 -57.35 14.71
N GLU A 574 12.00 -58.40 14.72
CA GLU A 574 12.62 -58.95 15.94
C GLU A 574 13.70 -58.05 16.53
N ARG A 575 14.17 -57.06 15.77
CA ARG A 575 15.18 -56.11 16.23
C ARG A 575 14.57 -55.12 17.22
N LYS A 576 15.16 -55.01 18.42
CA LYS A 576 14.73 -54.04 19.44
C LYS A 576 14.83 -52.62 18.87
N ARG A 577 14.02 -51.67 19.38
CA ARG A 577 14.08 -50.24 19.01
C ARG A 577 15.50 -49.64 19.02
N GLN A 578 16.37 -50.14 19.90
CA GLN A 578 17.79 -49.75 19.99
C GLN A 578 18.60 -50.15 18.74
N GLU A 579 18.24 -51.25 18.07
CA GLU A 579 18.91 -51.75 16.86
C GLU A 579 18.47 -50.99 15.60
N VAL A 580 17.22 -50.52 15.53
CA VAL A 580 16.75 -49.60 14.46
C VAL A 580 17.53 -48.29 14.56
N GLU A 581 17.61 -47.71 15.76
CA GLU A 581 18.36 -46.47 15.99
C GLU A 581 19.85 -46.64 15.72
N ALA A 582 20.45 -47.78 16.09
CA ALA A 582 21.84 -48.11 15.76
C ALA A 582 22.06 -48.25 14.24
N THR A 583 21.09 -48.82 13.52
CA THR A 583 21.13 -48.94 12.05
C THR A 583 21.06 -47.55 11.39
N VAL A 584 20.18 -46.67 11.87
CA VAL A 584 20.10 -45.28 11.40
C VAL A 584 21.41 -44.54 11.69
N LEU A 585 21.95 -44.69 12.89
CA LEU A 585 23.22 -44.08 13.30
C LEU A 585 24.37 -44.51 12.38
N ALA A 586 24.54 -45.83 12.18
CA ALA A 586 25.57 -46.38 11.30
C ALA A 586 25.42 -45.89 9.86
N MET A 587 24.18 -45.81 9.37
CA MET A 587 23.90 -45.31 8.03
C MET A 587 24.24 -43.83 7.88
N VAL A 588 23.82 -42.98 8.82
CA VAL A 588 24.13 -41.55 8.80
C VAL A 588 25.65 -41.36 8.84
N GLN A 589 26.36 -42.05 9.72
CA GLN A 589 27.83 -42.00 9.78
C GLN A 589 28.49 -42.47 8.47
N GLN A 590 27.99 -43.54 7.85
CA GLN A 590 28.44 -44.00 6.54
C GLN A 590 28.24 -42.92 5.47
N LYS A 591 27.07 -42.26 5.46
CA LYS A 591 26.77 -41.18 4.51
C LYS A 591 27.63 -39.94 4.75
N VAL A 592 27.90 -39.56 5.99
CA VAL A 592 28.83 -38.47 6.33
C VAL A 592 30.24 -38.72 5.80
N ARG A 593 30.70 -39.99 5.83
CA ARG A 593 32.00 -40.40 5.26
C ARG A 593 31.98 -40.44 3.72
N LYS A 594 30.89 -40.94 3.14
CA LYS A 594 30.70 -41.01 1.67
C LYS A 594 30.66 -39.61 1.06
N TYR A 595 29.88 -38.71 1.64
CA TYR A 595 29.74 -37.34 1.19
C TYR A 595 30.80 -36.46 1.85
N LYS A 596 31.93 -36.28 1.15
CA LYS A 596 33.04 -35.40 1.61
C LYS A 596 32.59 -33.96 1.81
N SER A 597 31.64 -33.50 1.01
CA SER A 597 30.98 -32.19 1.10
C SER A 597 29.45 -32.34 1.04
N GLY A 598 28.74 -31.28 1.41
CA GLY A 598 27.28 -31.27 1.48
C GLY A 598 26.72 -31.75 2.83
N LYS A 599 25.40 -31.65 2.95
CA LYS A 599 24.68 -31.74 4.23
C LYS A 599 23.72 -32.93 4.26
N ILE A 600 23.39 -33.38 5.47
CA ILE A 600 22.50 -34.52 5.72
C ILE A 600 21.41 -34.10 6.69
N VAL A 601 20.17 -34.46 6.35
CA VAL A 601 19.00 -34.26 7.21
C VAL A 601 18.45 -35.61 7.63
N VAL A 602 18.14 -35.78 8.90
CA VAL A 602 17.46 -36.98 9.42
C VAL A 602 16.11 -36.58 10.00
N TYR A 603 15.01 -37.10 9.45
CA TYR A 603 13.65 -36.87 9.92
C TYR A 603 13.19 -37.98 10.86
N GLY A 604 12.51 -37.60 11.96
CA GLY A 604 11.82 -38.51 12.87
C GLY A 604 10.51 -37.95 13.39
N ASN A 605 9.61 -38.83 13.83
CA ASN A 605 8.22 -38.48 14.11
C ASN A 605 7.98 -37.97 15.55
N SER A 606 8.96 -38.09 16.44
CA SER A 606 8.81 -37.62 17.83
C SER A 606 10.04 -36.88 18.35
N VAL A 607 9.79 -35.85 19.16
CA VAL A 607 10.85 -35.04 19.79
C VAL A 607 11.82 -35.89 20.62
N PRO A 608 11.40 -36.89 21.42
CA PRO A 608 12.33 -37.74 22.15
C PRO A 608 13.28 -38.52 21.24
N LYS A 609 12.78 -39.09 20.12
CA LYS A 609 13.61 -39.82 19.15
C LYS A 609 14.63 -38.88 18.48
N VAL A 610 14.17 -37.70 18.06
CA VAL A 610 15.03 -36.68 17.43
C VAL A 610 16.14 -36.23 18.38
N LYS A 611 15.84 -35.97 19.66
CA LYS A 611 16.85 -35.61 20.66
C LYS A 611 17.85 -36.74 20.91
N GLY A 612 17.36 -37.97 21.12
CA GLY A 612 18.22 -39.12 21.41
C GLY A 612 19.20 -39.43 20.27
N LEU A 613 18.74 -39.39 19.02
CA LEU A 613 19.63 -39.63 17.88
C LEU A 613 20.60 -38.46 17.66
N ALA A 614 20.15 -37.21 17.83
CA ALA A 614 21.01 -36.04 17.71
C ALA A 614 22.17 -36.05 18.72
N GLU A 615 21.90 -36.46 19.95
CA GLU A 615 22.92 -36.60 21.00
C GLU A 615 24.00 -37.63 20.59
N LYS A 616 23.58 -38.79 20.09
CA LYS A 616 24.49 -39.85 19.61
C LYS A 616 25.30 -39.42 18.38
N LEU A 617 24.69 -38.63 17.49
CA LEU A 617 25.36 -38.05 16.31
C LEU A 617 26.18 -36.80 16.64
N LYS A 618 26.11 -36.29 17.88
CA LYS A 618 26.72 -35.02 18.32
C LYS A 618 26.35 -33.87 17.39
N CYS A 619 25.06 -33.75 17.08
CA CYS A 619 24.55 -32.72 16.18
C CYS A 619 23.26 -32.05 16.70
N HIS A 620 22.70 -31.12 15.92
CA HIS A 620 21.53 -30.33 16.32
C HIS A 620 20.24 -31.15 16.27
N ALA A 621 19.40 -30.99 17.29
CA ALA A 621 18.05 -31.54 17.37
C ALA A 621 17.02 -30.44 17.05
N TYR A 622 16.47 -30.44 15.84
CA TYR A 622 15.56 -29.40 15.37
C TYR A 622 14.08 -29.81 15.50
N HIS A 623 13.38 -29.18 16.43
CA HIS A 623 11.95 -29.43 16.68
C HIS A 623 11.23 -28.16 17.17
N HIS A 624 9.91 -28.16 17.26
CA HIS A 624 9.15 -26.91 17.49
C HIS A 624 9.53 -26.13 18.76
N HIS A 625 10.00 -26.84 19.81
CA HIS A 625 10.36 -26.32 21.13
C HIS A 625 11.88 -26.19 21.31
N ALA A 626 12.68 -26.40 20.26
CA ALA A 626 14.11 -26.20 20.35
C ALA A 626 14.40 -24.71 20.63
N VAL A 627 15.28 -24.45 21.60
CA VAL A 627 15.81 -23.10 21.87
C VAL A 627 16.92 -22.83 20.86
N GLY A 628 16.98 -21.61 20.30
CA GLY A 628 18.05 -21.25 19.37
C GLY A 628 17.91 -21.80 17.94
N LYS A 629 16.68 -22.13 17.48
CA LYS A 629 16.41 -22.64 16.12
C LYS A 629 17.10 -21.85 14.99
N ALA A 630 17.12 -20.53 15.09
CA ALA A 630 17.76 -19.66 14.09
C ALA A 630 19.27 -19.94 13.99
N SER A 631 19.96 -20.01 15.13
CA SER A 631 21.39 -20.34 15.19
C SER A 631 21.67 -21.76 14.68
N MET A 632 20.87 -22.75 15.09
CA MET A 632 21.02 -24.14 14.61
C MET A 632 20.90 -24.23 13.08
N LEU A 633 19.94 -23.49 12.49
CA LEU A 633 19.78 -23.40 11.05
C LEU A 633 20.95 -22.68 10.39
N GLU A 634 21.41 -21.57 10.96
CA GLU A 634 22.54 -20.80 10.43
C GLU A 634 23.83 -21.64 10.41
N GLU A 635 24.13 -22.36 11.50
CA GLU A 635 25.27 -23.27 11.58
C GLU A 635 25.16 -24.45 10.59
N PHE A 636 23.95 -24.98 10.42
CA PHE A 636 23.68 -26.02 9.42
C PHE A 636 23.87 -25.48 8.00
N MET A 637 23.26 -24.34 7.67
CA MET A 637 23.34 -23.68 6.36
C MET A 637 24.78 -23.29 6.01
N GLY A 638 25.52 -22.72 6.97
CA GLY A 638 26.92 -22.35 6.85
C GLY A 638 27.89 -23.53 6.84
N GLY A 639 27.41 -24.76 7.05
CA GLY A 639 28.21 -25.98 6.98
C GLY A 639 29.10 -26.24 8.21
N LYS A 640 28.99 -25.42 9.27
CA LYS A 640 29.64 -25.67 10.57
C LYS A 640 29.20 -27.02 11.15
N GLN A 641 27.92 -27.36 10.96
CA GLN A 641 27.33 -28.65 11.31
C GLN A 641 26.74 -29.30 10.06
N ARG A 642 27.31 -30.42 9.60
CA ARG A 642 26.86 -31.08 8.34
C ARG A 642 25.66 -32.00 8.49
N VAL A 643 25.27 -32.32 9.72
CA VAL A 643 24.14 -33.21 10.02
C VAL A 643 23.16 -32.48 10.93
N ILE A 644 21.87 -32.61 10.64
CA ILE A 644 20.80 -32.13 11.52
C ILE A 644 19.74 -33.22 11.65
N VAL A 645 19.31 -33.51 12.87
CA VAL A 645 18.19 -34.41 13.14
C VAL A 645 16.99 -33.56 13.47
N ALA A 646 15.86 -33.81 12.83
CA ALA A 646 14.70 -32.95 12.91
C ALA A 646 13.39 -33.72 12.94
N THR A 647 12.36 -33.06 13.47
CA THR A 647 10.96 -33.40 13.15
C THR A 647 10.56 -32.71 11.85
N SER A 648 9.32 -32.91 11.38
CA SER A 648 8.72 -32.12 10.30
C SER A 648 8.74 -30.60 10.53
N ALA A 649 9.08 -30.14 11.75
CA ALA A 649 9.40 -28.75 12.05
C ALA A 649 10.52 -28.16 11.18
N LEU A 650 11.51 -28.96 10.74
CA LEU A 650 12.47 -28.56 9.70
C LEU A 650 11.79 -28.65 8.32
N GLY A 651 10.73 -27.85 8.21
CA GLY A 651 9.73 -27.89 7.16
C GLY A 651 9.88 -26.78 6.13
N MET A 652 8.77 -26.43 5.45
CA MET A 652 8.76 -25.51 4.31
C MET A 652 9.47 -24.18 4.63
N GLY A 653 10.28 -23.68 3.70
CA GLY A 653 10.98 -22.39 3.82
C GLY A 653 12.46 -22.43 4.18
N VAL A 654 13.02 -23.59 4.50
CA VAL A 654 14.48 -23.77 4.50
C VAL A 654 14.94 -24.09 3.08
N ASP A 655 15.78 -23.23 2.50
CA ASP A 655 16.39 -23.42 1.19
C ASP A 655 17.90 -23.66 1.33
N VAL A 656 18.29 -24.93 1.24
CA VAL A 656 19.68 -25.37 1.35
C VAL A 656 20.02 -26.11 0.06
N PRO A 657 20.90 -25.55 -0.80
CA PRO A 657 21.15 -26.08 -2.13
C PRO A 657 21.77 -27.49 -2.11
N ASP A 658 22.64 -27.74 -1.13
CA ASP A 658 23.61 -28.84 -1.11
C ASP A 658 23.28 -29.98 -0.11
N ILE A 659 22.00 -30.25 0.13
CA ILE A 659 21.58 -31.43 0.90
C ILE A 659 21.82 -32.68 0.04
N ARG A 660 22.78 -33.52 0.43
CA ARG A 660 23.17 -34.73 -0.30
C ARG A 660 22.39 -35.97 0.11
N CYS A 661 21.93 -36.04 1.36
CA CYS A 661 21.20 -37.18 1.85
C CYS A 661 20.08 -36.76 2.81
N ILE A 662 18.90 -37.32 2.61
CA ILE A 662 17.79 -37.23 3.56
C ILE A 662 17.49 -38.64 4.06
N VAL A 663 17.36 -38.80 5.36
CA VAL A 663 17.09 -40.08 6.02
C VAL A 663 15.83 -39.96 6.86
N HIS A 664 14.82 -40.77 6.58
CA HIS A 664 13.63 -40.89 7.42
C HIS A 664 13.83 -42.08 8.36
N MET A 665 13.91 -41.82 9.67
CA MET A 665 14.09 -42.88 10.67
C MET A 665 12.79 -43.62 11.01
N ASP A 666 11.65 -43.01 10.67
CA ASP A 666 10.30 -43.51 10.87
C ASP A 666 9.50 -43.37 9.56
N TRP A 667 8.35 -44.05 9.48
CA TRP A 667 7.37 -43.81 8.40
C TRP A 667 6.92 -42.34 8.37
N PRO A 668 7.04 -41.63 7.24
CA PRO A 668 6.41 -40.32 7.09
C PRO A 668 4.90 -40.41 7.35
N PHE A 669 4.30 -39.34 7.88
CA PHE A 669 2.85 -39.32 8.18
C PHE A 669 1.97 -39.45 6.93
N SER A 670 2.50 -39.09 5.77
CA SER A 670 1.86 -39.29 4.47
C SER A 670 2.90 -39.32 3.34
N VAL A 671 2.50 -39.83 2.18
CA VAL A 671 3.31 -39.75 0.94
C VAL A 671 3.60 -38.28 0.57
N LEU A 672 2.70 -37.37 0.93
CA LEU A 672 2.83 -35.95 0.69
C LEU A 672 3.97 -35.33 1.51
N ASP A 673 4.00 -35.65 2.81
CA ASP A 673 5.06 -35.22 3.72
C ASP A 673 6.40 -35.78 3.24
N TYR A 674 6.42 -37.06 2.84
CA TYR A 674 7.61 -37.67 2.28
C TYR A 674 8.11 -36.96 1.02
N ALA A 675 7.23 -36.66 0.06
CA ALA A 675 7.59 -35.96 -1.17
C ALA A 675 8.14 -34.56 -0.88
N GLN A 676 7.56 -33.85 0.08
CA GLN A 676 8.02 -32.52 0.47
C GLN A 676 9.37 -32.54 1.19
N GLU A 677 9.56 -33.47 2.12
CA GLU A 677 10.79 -33.64 2.90
C GLU A 677 11.93 -34.13 2.02
N SER A 678 11.73 -35.22 1.27
CA SER A 678 12.72 -35.77 0.34
C SER A 678 13.08 -34.80 -0.78
N GLY A 679 12.12 -34.00 -1.27
CA GLY A 679 12.33 -32.98 -2.30
C GLY A 679 13.23 -31.80 -1.90
N ARG A 680 13.76 -31.78 -0.67
CA ARG A 680 14.80 -30.83 -0.23
C ARG A 680 16.19 -31.24 -0.69
N ALA A 681 16.38 -32.50 -1.06
CA ALA A 681 17.67 -33.00 -1.50
C ALA A 681 18.07 -32.41 -2.87
N GLY A 682 19.36 -32.06 -2.97
CA GLY A 682 20.04 -31.57 -4.16
C GLY A 682 19.33 -30.49 -4.95
N ARG A 683 18.98 -29.37 -4.31
CA ARG A 683 18.39 -28.21 -4.99
C ARG A 683 19.34 -27.50 -5.95
N ASP A 684 20.65 -27.70 -5.76
CA ASP A 684 21.71 -27.39 -6.73
C ASP A 684 21.63 -28.22 -8.02
N GLY A 685 20.80 -29.27 -8.06
CA GLY A 685 20.67 -30.17 -9.21
C GLY A 685 21.61 -31.38 -9.17
N GLU A 686 22.53 -31.42 -8.20
CA GLU A 686 23.51 -32.48 -8.05
C GLU A 686 22.88 -33.75 -7.46
N ARG A 687 23.55 -34.89 -7.68
CA ARG A 687 23.08 -36.20 -7.20
C ARG A 687 22.90 -36.20 -5.67
N SER A 688 21.78 -36.76 -5.24
CA SER A 688 21.42 -36.88 -3.83
C SER A 688 20.60 -38.14 -3.56
N GLU A 689 20.40 -38.47 -2.29
CA GLU A 689 19.67 -39.67 -1.86
C GLU A 689 18.56 -39.32 -0.87
N ALA A 690 17.42 -40.00 -0.98
CA ALA A 690 16.35 -40.00 0.01
C ALA A 690 16.12 -41.44 0.48
N ILE A 691 16.39 -41.71 1.75
CA ILE A 691 16.40 -43.06 2.32
C ILE A 691 15.34 -43.15 3.42
N MET A 692 14.44 -44.11 3.30
CA MET A 692 13.42 -44.38 4.30
C MET A 692 13.72 -45.67 5.04
N MET A 693 13.73 -45.62 6.37
CA MET A 693 13.80 -46.79 7.23
C MET A 693 12.39 -47.26 7.56
N VAL A 694 12.13 -48.54 7.33
CA VAL A 694 10.82 -49.14 7.56
C VAL A 694 11.00 -50.34 8.49
N GLN A 695 10.28 -50.38 9.60
CA GLN A 695 10.22 -51.58 10.46
C GLN A 695 9.02 -52.45 10.04
N ASP A 696 9.27 -53.75 9.85
CA ASP A 696 8.21 -54.69 9.45
C ASP A 696 7.12 -54.80 10.54
N GLY A 697 5.86 -54.58 10.16
CA GLY A 697 4.69 -54.72 11.04
C GLY A 697 4.11 -53.41 11.63
N GLU A 698 4.78 -52.26 11.51
CA GLU A 698 4.20 -50.95 11.89
C GLU A 698 3.13 -50.45 10.89
N GLN A 699 3.06 -51.07 9.71
CA GLN A 699 2.20 -50.64 8.60
C GLN A 699 0.69 -50.73 8.94
N ARG A 700 0.27 -51.67 9.81
CA ARG A 700 -1.13 -51.79 10.25
C ARG A 700 -1.58 -50.68 11.21
N ALA A 701 -0.69 -50.15 12.05
CA ALA A 701 -1.05 -49.10 13.02
C ALA A 701 -1.19 -47.70 12.39
N ALA A 702 -0.62 -47.48 11.20
CA ALA A 702 -0.77 -46.23 10.44
C ALA A 702 -2.14 -46.16 9.74
N ASP A 703 -2.60 -47.26 9.16
CA ASP A 703 -3.93 -47.39 8.53
C ASP A 703 -5.06 -47.42 9.58
N ASP A 704 -4.89 -48.14 10.71
CA ASP A 704 -5.90 -48.24 11.77
C ASP A 704 -6.12 -46.92 12.52
N LYS A 705 -5.08 -46.09 12.70
CA LYS A 705 -5.26 -44.73 13.28
C LYS A 705 -5.97 -43.76 12.34
N GLN A 706 -5.91 -44.03 11.03
CA GLN A 706 -6.67 -43.28 10.03
C GLN A 706 -8.16 -43.67 10.10
N GLY A 707 -8.47 -44.97 10.23
CA GLY A 707 -9.83 -45.49 10.37
C GLY A 707 -10.50 -45.19 11.74
N GLU A 708 -9.78 -45.30 12.86
CA GLU A 708 -10.34 -45.01 14.19
C GLU A 708 -10.59 -43.51 14.43
N ALA A 709 -9.79 -42.62 13.80
CA ALA A 709 -10.04 -41.18 13.82
C ALA A 709 -11.25 -40.77 12.96
N GLU A 710 -11.57 -41.56 11.93
CA GLU A 710 -12.77 -41.41 11.10
C GLU A 710 -14.03 -41.96 11.80
N GLN A 711 -13.94 -43.13 12.47
CA GLN A 711 -15.09 -43.74 13.16
C GLN A 711 -15.50 -43.04 14.46
N ARG A 712 -14.57 -42.51 15.26
CA ARG A 712 -14.92 -41.75 16.49
C ARG A 712 -15.58 -40.39 16.22
N ARG A 713 -15.68 -39.95 14.96
CA ARG A 713 -16.26 -38.64 14.57
C ARG A 713 -17.57 -38.74 13.79
N GLY A 714 -18.04 -39.94 13.48
CA GLY A 714 -19.38 -40.17 12.93
C GLY A 714 -20.45 -40.46 14.00
N GLY A 715 -20.04 -40.63 15.26
CA GLY A 715 -20.93 -41.03 16.37
C GLY A 715 -21.49 -39.89 17.23
N ASP A 716 -21.01 -38.66 17.04
CA ASP A 716 -21.60 -37.44 17.61
C ASP A 716 -22.01 -36.52 16.46
N MET A 717 -23.10 -36.86 15.78
CA MET A 717 -23.87 -35.95 14.94
C MET A 717 -25.30 -35.90 15.44
#